data_AF-E6WG89-F1
#
_entry.id   AF-E6WG89-F1
#
_cell.length_a   1.000
_cell.length_b   1.000
_cell.length_c   1.000
_cell.angle_alpha   90.00
_cell.angle_beta   90.00
_cell.angle_gamma   90.00
#
_symmetry.space_group_name_H-M   'P 1'
#
loop_
_entity.id
_entity.type
_entity.pdbx_description
1 polymer ?
#
loop_
_entity_poly.entity_id
_entity_poly.type
_entity_poly.pdbx_seq_one_letter_code
_entity_poly.pdbx_strand_id
1 'polypeptide(L)'
;MDFSAHTPMMQQYLRLKADHPDILLFYRMGDFYELFYDDAKRASQLLEISLTKRGASAGEPIPMAGVPYHAVEGYLAKLVQLGESVAICEQIGDPALSKGPVERKVVRIVTPGTISDEALLQERQDNLLAAIFQSQRGFGYATLDISSGRFRLSEPGDQETMAAELQRTNPAELLYPEDLQAMALIDQRRGLRRRPLWEYEIDTARQQLNLQFGTRDLNGFGVEQAHLALRAAGCLLQYVKDTQRTSLPHIRSLSMERQQDSVIMDAATRRNLEITQNLAGGTDNTLAAVLDKTVTPMGSRMLKRWLHMPLRDVDTIARRQEAIAELQAHSEELQPVLRQIGDLERILARLALRTARPRDLARMRHAFQQLPELNALLQAVNAPQLTQLRSQMGEFSELRELLENAIIESPPVLVRDGGVIAPGYNAELDEWRALADGASDYLDRLEIREREKLGLDTLKVGFNAIHGYYIQVSRGQSHLVPIHYVRRQTLKNAERYIIPELKEYEDKVLTSKGKALALEKGLYDELFDRLLPHLEALQLSAAALAELDVLSNLAERAWTLNYCRPVLQEKAGIRITGGRHPVVEQVLKEPFIANPLSLSTQRRMLIITGPNMGGKSTYMRQAALIALMAWIGSFVPAEETVIGPIDRIFTRVGAADDLASGRSTFMVEMTETANILHNATEHSLVLMDEIGRGTSTYDGLSLAWACAESLANRIKAMTLFATHYFELTTLPEKMEGVVNVHLDAVEHGDTIAFMHSVQDGAASKSYGLAVAALAGVPKEVIKRARHKLKELETLSGSTAASTVEGSQLPLLVAETSPAVEALEALDPDTLTPRQALEWIYRLKTLV
;
A
#
# COMPACT_ATOMS: atom_id res chain seq x y z
N MET A 1 -27.74 -15.16 29.23
CA MET A 1 -26.78 -15.32 30.35
C MET A 1 -27.44 -14.78 31.61
N ASP A 2 -27.40 -15.52 32.71
CA ASP A 2 -27.81 -15.00 34.01
C ASP A 2 -26.74 -14.02 34.51
N PHE A 3 -27.03 -12.72 34.44
CA PHE A 3 -26.09 -11.67 34.83
C PHE A 3 -25.89 -11.58 36.35
N SER A 4 -26.78 -12.17 37.16
CA SER A 4 -26.79 -11.99 38.61
C SER A 4 -25.60 -12.64 39.33
N ALA A 5 -25.00 -13.69 38.74
CA ALA A 5 -23.84 -14.39 39.27
C ALA A 5 -22.49 -13.68 39.04
N HIS A 6 -22.49 -12.59 38.26
CA HIS A 6 -21.29 -11.82 37.94
C HIS A 6 -21.18 -10.57 38.81
N THR A 7 -19.94 -10.17 39.14
CA THR A 7 -19.70 -8.90 39.83
C THR A 7 -20.16 -7.72 38.98
N PRO A 8 -20.55 -6.57 39.57
CA PRO A 8 -20.99 -5.40 38.80
C PRO A 8 -20.01 -4.95 37.71
N MET A 9 -18.71 -5.05 37.99
CA MET A 9 -17.66 -4.75 37.02
C MET A 9 -17.61 -5.77 35.87
N MET A 10 -17.75 -7.06 36.15
CA MET A 10 -17.82 -8.09 35.11
C MET A 10 -19.10 -7.99 34.28
N GLN A 11 -20.24 -7.61 34.88
CA GLN A 11 -21.46 -7.33 34.12
C GLN A 11 -21.25 -6.20 33.12
N GLN A 12 -20.58 -5.11 33.52
CA GLN A 12 -20.25 -3.99 32.63
C GLN A 12 -19.28 -4.43 31.52
N TYR A 13 -18.22 -5.16 31.86
CA TYR A 13 -17.26 -5.70 30.90
C TYR A 13 -17.94 -6.63 29.88
N LEU A 14 -18.74 -7.60 30.33
CA LEU A 14 -19.40 -8.58 29.46
C LEU A 14 -20.41 -7.92 28.51
N ARG A 15 -21.09 -6.83 28.93
CA ARG A 15 -21.96 -6.05 28.03
C ARG A 15 -21.14 -5.41 26.91
N LEU A 16 -20.06 -4.71 27.25
CA LEU A 16 -19.19 -4.07 26.25
C LEU A 16 -18.49 -5.10 25.34
N LYS A 17 -18.14 -6.28 25.89
CA LYS A 17 -17.57 -7.38 25.11
C LYS A 17 -18.60 -8.04 24.19
N ALA A 18 -19.88 -8.08 24.58
CA ALA A 18 -20.94 -8.59 23.72
C ALA A 18 -21.17 -7.73 22.48
N ASP A 19 -20.91 -6.42 22.56
CA ASP A 19 -20.93 -5.51 21.40
C ASP A 19 -19.71 -5.72 20.48
N HIS A 20 -18.64 -6.34 21.00
CA HIS A 20 -17.36 -6.56 20.31
C HIS A 20 -16.84 -8.00 20.48
N PRO A 21 -17.61 -9.03 20.05
CA PRO A 21 -17.32 -10.42 20.36
C PRO A 21 -16.02 -10.92 19.72
N ASP A 22 -15.75 -10.50 18.48
CA ASP A 22 -14.69 -11.06 17.63
C ASP A 22 -13.33 -10.37 17.77
N ILE A 23 -13.26 -9.25 18.49
CA ILE A 23 -12.07 -8.40 18.60
C ILE A 23 -11.61 -8.24 20.05
N LEU A 24 -10.33 -7.93 20.28
CA LEU A 24 -9.80 -7.75 21.63
C LEU A 24 -10.40 -6.51 22.29
N LEU A 25 -10.77 -6.58 23.57
CA LEU A 25 -11.25 -5.43 24.33
C LEU A 25 -10.22 -4.97 25.37
N PHE A 26 -9.60 -3.81 25.13
CA PHE A 26 -8.75 -3.12 26.11
C PHE A 26 -9.64 -2.35 27.08
N TYR A 27 -9.81 -2.87 28.29
CA TYR A 27 -10.71 -2.31 29.29
C TYR A 27 -9.94 -1.50 30.35
N ARG A 28 -10.19 -0.18 30.42
CA ARG A 28 -9.47 0.73 31.32
C ARG A 28 -9.77 0.45 32.79
N MET A 29 -8.70 0.15 33.53
CA MET A 29 -8.71 -0.21 34.95
C MET A 29 -7.56 0.51 35.67
N GLY A 30 -7.83 1.69 36.23
CA GLY A 30 -6.81 2.51 36.88
C GLY A 30 -5.73 2.89 35.86
N ASP A 31 -4.48 2.50 36.10
CA ASP A 31 -3.34 2.76 35.21
C ASP A 31 -3.07 1.64 34.18
N PHE A 32 -3.97 0.68 34.04
CA PHE A 32 -3.82 -0.42 33.10
C PHE A 32 -4.97 -0.49 32.09
N TYR A 33 -4.67 -1.07 30.94
CA TYR A 33 -5.66 -1.71 30.08
C TYR A 33 -5.62 -3.20 30.36
N GLU A 34 -6.73 -3.73 30.87
CA GLU A 34 -6.87 -5.14 31.20
C GLU A 34 -7.75 -5.84 30.16
N LEU A 35 -7.44 -7.10 29.89
CA LEU A 35 -8.23 -8.03 29.09
C LEU A 35 -8.58 -9.24 29.96
N PHE A 36 -9.74 -9.86 29.70
CA PHE A 36 -10.24 -10.99 30.48
C PHE A 36 -10.56 -12.20 29.61
N TYR A 37 -10.66 -13.38 30.24
CA TYR A 37 -11.07 -14.64 29.61
C TYR A 37 -10.19 -15.00 28.40
N ASP A 38 -10.79 -15.25 27.23
CA ASP A 38 -10.05 -15.68 26.04
C ASP A 38 -9.26 -14.54 25.39
N ASP A 39 -9.72 -13.29 25.54
CA ASP A 39 -8.93 -12.12 25.13
C ASP A 39 -7.61 -12.06 25.92
N ALA A 40 -7.63 -12.38 27.22
CA ALA A 40 -6.42 -12.42 28.04
C ALA A 40 -5.42 -13.48 27.56
N LYS A 41 -5.91 -14.69 27.22
CA LYS A 41 -5.07 -15.78 26.73
C LYS A 41 -4.46 -15.43 25.37
N ARG A 42 -5.27 -14.89 24.45
CA ARG A 42 -4.81 -14.44 23.13
C ARG A 42 -3.79 -13.31 23.25
N ALA A 43 -4.10 -12.27 24.03
CA ALA A 43 -3.18 -11.15 24.24
C ALA A 43 -1.86 -11.59 24.88
N SER A 44 -1.89 -12.52 25.83
CA SER A 44 -0.66 -13.09 26.43
C SER A 44 0.25 -13.73 25.39
N GLN A 45 -0.31 -14.49 24.44
CA GLN A 45 0.46 -15.13 23.37
C GLN A 45 0.95 -14.12 22.33
N LEU A 46 0.08 -13.21 21.87
CA LEU A 46 0.38 -12.26 20.79
C LEU A 46 1.35 -11.16 21.25
N LEU A 47 1.23 -10.71 22.51
CA LEU A 47 2.02 -9.60 23.06
C LEU A 47 3.19 -10.06 23.94
N GLU A 48 3.29 -11.36 24.20
CA GLU A 48 4.28 -11.97 25.10
C GLU A 48 4.21 -11.38 26.53
N ILE A 49 3.00 -11.10 27.01
CA ILE A 49 2.74 -10.58 28.35
C ILE A 49 2.28 -11.69 29.30
N SER A 50 2.51 -11.51 30.60
CA SER A 50 2.15 -12.51 31.60
C SER A 50 0.63 -12.72 31.69
N LEU A 51 0.19 -13.98 31.54
CA LEU A 51 -1.17 -14.40 31.85
C LEU A 51 -1.31 -14.65 33.36
N THR A 52 -2.25 -13.96 33.98
CA THR A 52 -2.54 -14.05 35.41
C THR A 52 -4.03 -14.34 35.63
N LYS A 53 -4.50 -14.28 36.88
CA LYS A 53 -5.91 -14.48 37.23
C LYS A 53 -6.38 -13.45 38.25
N ARG A 54 -7.63 -12.99 38.12
CA ARG A 54 -8.23 -11.98 39.00
C ARG A 54 -9.53 -12.48 39.61
N GLY A 55 -9.52 -12.70 40.93
CA GLY A 55 -10.71 -13.09 41.69
C GLY A 55 -11.42 -14.31 41.11
N ALA A 56 -12.73 -14.41 41.35
CA ALA A 56 -13.62 -15.38 40.73
C ALA A 56 -14.94 -14.72 40.33
N SER A 57 -15.54 -15.17 39.24
CA SER A 57 -16.86 -14.73 38.76
C SER A 57 -17.67 -15.98 38.42
N ALA A 58 -18.90 -16.08 38.92
CA ALA A 58 -19.71 -17.30 38.81
C ALA A 58 -19.00 -18.60 39.28
N GLY A 59 -18.06 -18.50 40.24
CA GLY A 59 -17.36 -19.63 40.85
C GLY A 59 -16.01 -20.00 40.21
N GLU A 60 -15.69 -19.49 39.02
CA GLU A 60 -14.41 -19.76 38.35
C GLU A 60 -13.44 -18.57 38.39
N PRO A 61 -12.11 -18.81 38.47
CA PRO A 61 -11.11 -17.76 38.36
C PRO A 61 -11.12 -17.10 36.98
N ILE A 62 -11.01 -15.76 36.94
CA ILE A 62 -11.04 -15.01 35.68
C ILE A 62 -9.62 -14.88 35.13
N PRO A 63 -9.29 -15.44 33.95
CA PRO A 63 -8.00 -15.19 33.29
C PRO A 63 -7.84 -13.70 32.98
N MET A 64 -6.66 -13.14 33.22
CA MET A 64 -6.39 -11.71 33.07
C MET A 64 -4.98 -11.46 32.51
N ALA A 65 -4.88 -10.57 31.54
CA ALA A 65 -3.62 -10.00 31.07
C ALA A 65 -3.80 -8.48 30.96
N GLY A 66 -2.72 -7.71 31.02
CA GLY A 66 -2.86 -6.26 30.91
C GLY A 66 -1.55 -5.54 30.60
N VAL A 67 -1.70 -4.33 30.08
CA VAL A 67 -0.60 -3.45 29.70
C VAL A 67 -0.77 -2.08 30.36
N PRO A 68 0.32 -1.42 30.80
CA PRO A 68 0.25 -0.06 31.30
C PRO A 68 -0.23 0.90 30.22
N TYR A 69 -1.08 1.86 30.59
CA TYR A 69 -1.72 2.74 29.62
C TYR A 69 -0.74 3.65 28.87
N HIS A 70 0.33 4.07 29.52
CA HIS A 70 1.36 4.90 28.91
C HIS A 70 2.20 4.14 27.86
N ALA A 71 2.13 2.80 27.85
CA ALA A 71 2.84 1.94 26.92
C ALA A 71 1.92 1.35 25.84
N VAL A 72 0.64 1.73 25.81
CA VAL A 72 -0.39 1.10 24.97
C VAL A 72 -0.06 1.15 23.48
N GLU A 73 0.55 2.23 23.00
CA GLU A 73 0.88 2.45 21.58
C GLU A 73 1.79 1.35 21.01
N GLY A 74 2.83 0.96 21.75
CA GLY A 74 3.75 -0.08 21.30
C GLY A 74 3.08 -1.46 21.18
N TYR A 75 2.10 -1.75 22.04
CA TYR A 75 1.32 -2.99 21.96
C TYR A 75 0.27 -2.94 20.84
N LEU A 76 -0.37 -1.78 20.62
CA LEU A 76 -1.28 -1.59 19.49
C LEU A 76 -0.56 -1.74 18.15
N ALA A 77 0.66 -1.22 18.02
CA ALA A 77 1.48 -1.41 16.82
C ALA A 77 1.70 -2.89 16.50
N LYS A 78 2.04 -3.70 17.50
CA LYS A 78 2.22 -5.16 17.34
C LYS A 78 0.91 -5.85 16.91
N LEU A 79 -0.21 -5.54 17.57
CA LEU A 79 -1.50 -6.17 17.25
C LEU A 79 -1.97 -5.83 15.83
N VAL A 80 -1.83 -4.57 15.43
CA VAL A 80 -2.21 -4.11 14.10
C VAL A 80 -1.37 -4.77 13.01
N GLN A 81 -0.06 -4.92 13.23
CA GLN A 81 0.83 -5.65 12.30
C GLN A 81 0.44 -7.12 12.12
N LEU A 82 -0.14 -7.74 13.15
CA LEU A 82 -0.69 -9.10 13.11
C LEU A 82 -2.12 -9.16 12.53
N GLY A 83 -2.71 -8.01 12.16
CA GLY A 83 -4.06 -7.91 11.60
C GLY A 83 -5.19 -7.96 12.64
N GLU A 84 -4.87 -7.81 13.92
CA GLU A 84 -5.82 -7.85 15.04
C GLU A 84 -6.46 -6.46 15.26
N SER A 85 -7.77 -6.46 15.47
CA SER A 85 -8.53 -5.25 15.86
C SER A 85 -8.69 -5.19 17.38
N VAL A 86 -8.67 -3.97 17.93
CA VAL A 86 -8.74 -3.73 19.37
C VAL A 86 -9.73 -2.61 19.70
N ALA A 87 -10.76 -2.91 20.49
CA ALA A 87 -11.66 -1.91 21.05
C ALA A 87 -11.04 -1.26 22.30
N ILE A 88 -10.97 0.07 22.33
CA ILE A 88 -10.42 0.84 23.46
C ILE A 88 -11.58 1.35 24.30
N CYS A 89 -11.71 0.79 25.50
CA CYS A 89 -12.73 1.16 26.46
C CYS A 89 -12.13 2.04 27.56
N GLU A 90 -12.62 3.27 27.66
CA GLU A 90 -12.17 4.28 28.62
C GLU A 90 -13.21 4.53 29.72
N GLN A 91 -12.74 5.09 30.83
CA GLN A 91 -13.60 5.57 31.92
C GLN A 91 -14.18 6.95 31.57
N ILE A 92 -15.50 7.09 31.68
CA ILE A 92 -16.23 8.33 31.41
C ILE A 92 -16.75 8.88 32.74
N GLY A 93 -16.40 10.12 33.05
CA GLY A 93 -16.79 10.80 34.28
C GLY A 93 -15.86 10.57 35.46
N ASP A 94 -16.13 11.24 36.57
CA ASP A 94 -15.29 11.22 37.77
C ASP A 94 -15.59 10.00 38.67
N PRO A 95 -14.59 9.15 38.98
CA PRO A 95 -14.73 8.07 39.95
C PRO A 95 -15.24 8.51 41.33
N ALA A 96 -14.91 9.72 41.78
CA ALA A 96 -15.28 10.23 43.09
C ALA A 96 -16.80 10.51 43.23
N LEU A 97 -17.49 10.73 42.10
CA LEU A 97 -18.93 11.04 42.07
C LEU A 97 -19.83 9.82 41.88
N SER A 98 -19.24 8.63 41.69
CA SER A 98 -19.97 7.40 41.32
C SER A 98 -20.15 6.44 42.50
N LYS A 99 -21.40 6.04 42.82
CA LYS A 99 -21.71 5.03 43.86
C LYS A 99 -21.39 3.58 43.47
N GLY A 100 -21.01 3.33 42.21
CA GLY A 100 -20.69 2.01 41.65
C GLY A 100 -19.54 2.11 40.63
N PRO A 101 -19.31 1.07 39.78
CA PRO A 101 -18.32 1.17 38.71
C PRO A 101 -18.61 2.40 37.83
N VAL A 102 -17.57 3.21 37.59
CA VAL A 102 -17.64 4.38 36.71
C VAL A 102 -18.18 3.98 35.34
N GLU A 103 -18.94 4.86 34.70
CA GLU A 103 -19.41 4.64 33.34
C GLU A 103 -18.22 4.39 32.42
N ARG A 104 -18.38 3.46 31.49
CA ARG A 104 -17.32 3.08 30.55
C ARG A 104 -17.90 2.97 29.16
N LYS A 105 -17.15 3.50 28.19
CA LYS A 105 -17.52 3.47 26.78
C LYS A 105 -16.34 3.05 25.95
N VAL A 106 -16.63 2.34 24.86
CA VAL A 106 -15.65 2.17 23.78
C VAL A 106 -15.58 3.49 23.04
N VAL A 107 -14.43 4.16 23.13
CA VAL A 107 -14.21 5.49 22.55
C VAL A 107 -13.63 5.40 21.14
N ARG A 108 -12.95 4.30 20.82
CA ARG A 108 -12.31 4.06 19.53
C ARG A 108 -12.10 2.56 19.34
N ILE A 109 -12.13 2.11 18.09
CA ILE A 109 -11.70 0.77 17.69
C ILE A 109 -10.50 0.93 16.76
N VAL A 110 -9.36 0.39 17.19
CA VAL A 110 -8.12 0.38 16.41
C VAL A 110 -8.16 -0.83 15.50
N THR A 111 -8.16 -0.61 14.19
CA THR A 111 -8.20 -1.67 13.17
C THR A 111 -7.11 -1.42 12.13
N PRO A 112 -6.59 -2.44 11.43
CA PRO A 112 -5.48 -2.27 10.50
C PRO A 112 -5.74 -1.23 9.40
N GLY A 113 -6.98 -1.05 8.93
CA GLY A 113 -7.34 -0.09 7.90
C GLY A 113 -7.68 1.31 8.42
N THR A 114 -7.89 1.49 9.73
CA THR A 114 -8.41 2.75 10.32
C THR A 114 -7.45 3.45 11.28
N ILE A 115 -6.15 3.17 11.16
CA ILE A 115 -5.09 3.85 11.90
C ILE A 115 -4.69 5.19 11.25
N SER A 116 -4.49 6.21 12.08
CA SER A 116 -4.00 7.54 11.68
C SER A 116 -2.80 8.02 12.52
N ASP A 117 -2.48 7.29 13.59
CA ASP A 117 -1.38 7.58 14.49
C ASP A 117 -0.04 7.27 13.81
N GLU A 118 0.91 8.20 13.92
CA GLU A 118 2.22 8.09 13.28
C GLU A 118 2.97 6.83 13.72
N ALA A 119 2.89 6.45 15.00
CA ALA A 119 3.57 5.27 15.55
C ALA A 119 3.05 3.93 14.98
N LEU A 120 1.87 3.91 14.36
CA LEU A 120 1.25 2.70 13.81
C LEU A 120 1.42 2.60 12.29
N LEU A 121 1.83 3.69 11.63
CA LEU A 121 1.88 3.80 10.19
C LEU A 121 3.32 3.73 9.67
N GLN A 122 3.47 3.21 8.46
CA GLN A 122 4.71 3.37 7.71
C GLN A 122 4.67 4.69 6.94
N GLU A 123 5.72 5.50 7.03
CA GLU A 123 5.76 6.85 6.44
C GLU A 123 5.51 6.83 4.92
N ARG A 124 6.22 5.98 4.18
CA ARG A 124 6.23 5.98 2.71
C ARG A 124 5.26 4.99 2.06
N GLN A 125 4.29 4.47 2.80
CA GLN A 125 3.27 3.55 2.28
C GLN A 125 1.87 4.05 2.62
N ASP A 126 0.94 3.95 1.67
CA ASP A 126 -0.49 4.15 1.92
C ASP A 126 -1.03 3.01 2.79
N ASN A 127 -1.98 3.31 3.66
CA ASN A 127 -2.65 2.32 4.51
C ASN A 127 -4.16 2.39 4.28
N LEU A 128 -4.63 1.62 3.29
CA LEU A 128 -6.01 1.72 2.82
C LEU A 128 -6.95 0.75 3.56
N LEU A 129 -8.12 1.25 3.93
CA LEU A 129 -9.31 0.44 4.15
C LEU A 129 -10.03 0.27 2.81
N ALA A 130 -10.51 -0.93 2.53
CA ALA A 130 -11.33 -1.18 1.35
C ALA A 130 -12.61 -1.95 1.68
N ALA A 131 -13.61 -1.79 0.83
CA ALA A 131 -14.82 -2.61 0.82
C ALA A 131 -15.08 -3.13 -0.59
N ILE A 132 -15.44 -4.42 -0.68
CA ILE A 132 -15.83 -5.09 -1.92
C ILE A 132 -17.29 -5.51 -1.83
N PHE A 133 -18.01 -5.41 -2.94
CA PHE A 133 -19.37 -5.95 -3.11
C PHE A 133 -19.45 -6.70 -4.44
N GLN A 134 -20.13 -7.84 -4.48
CA GLN A 134 -20.30 -8.65 -5.69
C GLN A 134 -21.77 -8.70 -6.10
N SER A 135 -22.02 -8.59 -7.40
CA SER A 135 -23.32 -8.79 -8.04
C SER A 135 -23.16 -9.77 -9.20
N GLN A 136 -24.28 -10.21 -9.79
CA GLN A 136 -24.27 -11.02 -11.01
C GLN A 136 -23.64 -10.30 -12.21
N ARG A 137 -23.61 -8.97 -12.20
CA ARG A 137 -23.13 -8.12 -13.31
C ARG A 137 -21.68 -7.64 -13.15
N GLY A 138 -21.00 -7.97 -12.06
CA GLY A 138 -19.67 -7.47 -11.74
C GLY A 138 -19.53 -7.09 -10.26
N PHE A 139 -18.63 -6.14 -9.98
CA PHE A 139 -18.26 -5.78 -8.63
C PHE A 139 -18.39 -4.28 -8.35
N GLY A 140 -18.60 -3.95 -7.08
CA GLY A 140 -18.39 -2.61 -6.53
C GLY A 140 -17.18 -2.61 -5.61
N TYR A 141 -16.33 -1.60 -5.72
CA TYR A 141 -15.14 -1.45 -4.90
C TYR A 141 -15.02 -0.03 -4.39
N ALA A 142 -14.63 0.12 -3.12
CA ALA A 142 -14.40 1.40 -2.50
C ALA A 142 -13.13 1.34 -1.65
N THR A 143 -12.32 2.39 -1.68
CA THR A 143 -11.12 2.52 -0.85
C THR A 143 -11.07 3.87 -0.16
N LEU A 144 -10.58 3.88 1.07
CA LEU A 144 -10.36 5.07 1.87
C LEU A 144 -8.99 5.01 2.51
N ASP A 145 -8.24 6.10 2.34
CA ASP A 145 -7.12 6.41 3.22
C ASP A 145 -7.60 7.34 4.32
N ILE A 146 -7.76 6.79 5.53
CA ILE A 146 -8.23 7.57 6.68
C ILE A 146 -7.25 8.67 7.10
N SER A 147 -5.97 8.50 6.76
CA SER A 147 -4.87 9.41 7.12
C SER A 147 -4.69 10.56 6.12
N SER A 148 -5.47 10.61 5.04
CA SER A 148 -5.51 11.74 4.09
C SER A 148 -6.93 12.21 3.77
N GLY A 149 -7.94 11.37 3.98
CA GLY A 149 -9.34 11.60 3.58
C GLY A 149 -9.63 11.23 2.13
N ARG A 150 -8.66 10.61 1.41
CA ARG A 150 -8.84 10.20 0.01
C ARG A 150 -9.82 9.04 -0.09
N PHE A 151 -11.01 9.30 -0.65
CA PHE A 151 -12.06 8.32 -0.87
C PHE A 151 -12.28 8.07 -2.37
N ARG A 152 -12.15 6.81 -2.82
CA ARG A 152 -12.21 6.39 -4.22
C ARG A 152 -13.16 5.22 -4.44
N LEU A 153 -13.84 5.22 -5.59
CA LEU A 153 -14.79 4.19 -6.03
C LEU A 153 -14.42 3.61 -7.38
N SER A 154 -14.67 2.33 -7.60
CA SER A 154 -14.63 1.72 -8.93
C SER A 154 -15.68 0.61 -9.07
N GLU A 155 -16.06 0.31 -10.32
CA GLU A 155 -16.96 -0.81 -10.66
C GLU A 155 -16.26 -1.79 -11.62
N PRO A 156 -15.41 -2.71 -11.09
CA PRO A 156 -14.78 -3.72 -11.93
C PRO A 156 -15.82 -4.66 -12.56
N GLY A 157 -15.76 -4.82 -13.89
CA GLY A 157 -16.73 -5.63 -14.64
C GLY A 157 -16.57 -7.14 -14.46
N ASP A 158 -15.36 -7.61 -14.14
CA ASP A 158 -15.02 -9.03 -14.03
C ASP A 158 -14.07 -9.32 -12.86
N GLN A 159 -13.87 -10.63 -12.59
CA GLN A 159 -13.04 -11.11 -11.48
C GLN A 159 -11.57 -10.71 -11.63
N GLU A 160 -11.08 -10.65 -12.87
CA GLU A 160 -9.67 -10.37 -13.14
C GLU A 160 -9.33 -8.90 -12.93
N THR A 161 -10.19 -8.00 -13.42
CA THR A 161 -10.05 -6.57 -13.15
C THR A 161 -10.17 -6.31 -11.65
N MET A 162 -11.07 -7.02 -10.95
CA MET A 162 -11.13 -6.94 -9.48
C MET A 162 -9.83 -7.43 -8.82
N ALA A 163 -9.24 -8.53 -9.27
CA ALA A 163 -7.95 -9.01 -8.77
C ALA A 163 -6.83 -7.96 -8.97
N ALA A 164 -6.78 -7.33 -10.16
CA ALA A 164 -5.84 -6.27 -10.46
C ALA A 164 -6.04 -5.04 -9.57
N GLU A 165 -7.29 -4.66 -9.28
CA GLU A 165 -7.65 -3.56 -8.37
C GLU A 165 -7.24 -3.85 -6.92
N LEU A 166 -7.48 -5.08 -6.43
CA LEU A 166 -7.04 -5.53 -5.11
C LEU A 166 -5.52 -5.54 -4.97
N GLN A 167 -4.79 -5.90 -6.03
CA GLN A 167 -3.32 -5.83 -6.04
C GLN A 167 -2.82 -4.38 -6.13
N ARG A 168 -3.45 -3.54 -6.95
CA ARG A 168 -3.10 -2.11 -7.10
C ARG A 168 -3.26 -1.35 -5.80
N THR A 169 -4.41 -1.52 -5.14
CA THR A 169 -4.76 -0.78 -3.93
C THR A 169 -4.18 -1.41 -2.67
N ASN A 170 -3.92 -2.72 -2.70
CA ASN A 170 -3.35 -3.50 -1.61
C ASN A 170 -3.87 -3.11 -0.21
N PRO A 171 -5.19 -3.20 0.05
CA PRO A 171 -5.76 -2.74 1.31
C PRO A 171 -5.18 -3.49 2.51
N ALA A 172 -4.92 -2.75 3.58
CA ALA A 172 -4.50 -3.28 4.88
C ALA A 172 -5.66 -4.01 5.60
N GLU A 173 -6.89 -3.60 5.29
CA GLU A 173 -8.12 -4.22 5.79
C GLU A 173 -9.20 -4.20 4.69
N LEU A 174 -9.88 -5.33 4.51
CA LEU A 174 -10.86 -5.52 3.45
C LEU A 174 -12.20 -6.01 4.02
N LEU A 175 -13.22 -5.16 3.90
CA LEU A 175 -14.61 -5.45 4.24
C LEU A 175 -15.27 -6.19 3.08
N TYR A 176 -15.90 -7.33 3.36
CA TYR A 176 -16.61 -8.12 2.35
C TYR A 176 -17.95 -8.64 2.87
N PRO A 177 -18.99 -8.75 2.03
CA PRO A 177 -20.30 -9.23 2.45
C PRO A 177 -20.27 -10.73 2.72
N GLU A 178 -21.13 -11.18 3.63
CA GLU A 178 -21.25 -12.58 4.02
C GLU A 178 -21.63 -13.56 2.89
N ASP A 179 -22.19 -13.06 1.79
CA ASP A 179 -22.62 -13.85 0.62
C ASP A 179 -21.65 -13.75 -0.58
N LEU A 180 -20.44 -13.22 -0.37
CA LEU A 180 -19.43 -13.15 -1.43
C LEU A 180 -19.14 -14.55 -2.01
N GLN A 181 -19.35 -14.71 -3.31
CA GLN A 181 -19.14 -15.99 -3.99
C GLN A 181 -17.69 -16.18 -4.43
N ALA A 182 -17.03 -15.09 -4.85
CA ALA A 182 -15.66 -15.10 -5.36
C ALA A 182 -14.59 -15.10 -4.24
N MET A 183 -14.71 -16.00 -3.26
CA MET A 183 -13.79 -16.07 -2.10
C MET A 183 -12.32 -16.26 -2.50
N ALA A 184 -12.06 -16.96 -3.61
CA ALA A 184 -10.72 -17.15 -4.15
C ALA A 184 -9.95 -15.84 -4.44
N LEU A 185 -10.66 -14.71 -4.64
CA LEU A 185 -10.03 -13.39 -4.81
C LEU A 185 -9.44 -12.84 -3.51
N ILE A 186 -9.97 -13.25 -2.36
CA ILE A 186 -9.69 -12.61 -1.08
C ILE A 186 -9.08 -13.55 -0.03
N ASP A 187 -9.20 -14.88 -0.17
CA ASP A 187 -8.83 -15.87 0.85
C ASP A 187 -7.40 -15.74 1.40
N GLN A 188 -6.45 -15.31 0.57
CA GLN A 188 -5.04 -15.15 0.96
C GLN A 188 -4.69 -13.74 1.48
N ARG A 189 -5.67 -12.84 1.56
CA ARG A 189 -5.44 -11.45 1.98
C ARG A 189 -5.46 -11.32 3.50
N ARG A 190 -4.70 -10.35 3.99
CA ARG A 190 -4.68 -9.97 5.42
C ARG A 190 -5.84 -9.03 5.73
N GLY A 191 -6.22 -8.96 7.01
CA GLY A 191 -7.21 -7.99 7.48
C GLY A 191 -8.61 -8.20 6.89
N LEU A 192 -9.01 -9.44 6.59
CA LEU A 192 -10.36 -9.72 6.11
C LEU A 192 -11.40 -9.46 7.21
N ARG A 193 -12.51 -8.81 6.86
CA ARG A 193 -13.64 -8.54 7.75
C ARG A 193 -14.95 -8.89 7.06
N ARG A 194 -15.56 -9.98 7.51
CA ARG A 194 -16.90 -10.39 7.06
C ARG A 194 -17.91 -9.39 7.62
N ARG A 195 -18.75 -8.82 6.76
CA ARG A 195 -19.77 -7.84 7.10
C ARG A 195 -21.17 -8.33 6.70
N PRO A 196 -22.20 -7.97 7.46
CA PRO A 196 -23.57 -8.38 7.15
C PRO A 196 -24.11 -7.63 5.93
N LEU A 197 -25.03 -8.26 5.20
CA LEU A 197 -25.55 -7.72 3.93
C LEU A 197 -26.24 -6.36 4.04
N TRP A 198 -26.86 -6.05 5.18
CA TRP A 198 -27.58 -4.79 5.39
C TRP A 198 -26.66 -3.57 5.37
N GLU A 199 -25.36 -3.72 5.63
CA GLU A 199 -24.40 -2.61 5.53
C GLU A 199 -24.11 -2.20 4.07
N TYR A 200 -24.42 -3.08 3.12
CA TYR A 200 -24.28 -2.84 1.68
C TYR A 200 -25.60 -2.42 1.02
N GLU A 201 -26.59 -2.01 1.81
CA GLU A 201 -27.86 -1.52 1.30
C GLU A 201 -27.65 -0.13 0.65
N ILE A 202 -28.25 0.09 -0.53
CA ILE A 202 -27.95 1.24 -1.39
C ILE A 202 -28.59 2.54 -0.88
N ASP A 203 -29.80 2.48 -0.35
CA ASP A 203 -30.52 3.67 0.15
C ASP A 203 -29.83 4.21 1.40
N THR A 204 -29.40 3.31 2.28
CA THR A 204 -28.60 3.59 3.48
C THR A 204 -27.24 4.16 3.09
N ALA A 205 -26.56 3.56 2.11
CA ALA A 205 -25.29 4.08 1.59
C ALA A 205 -25.43 5.52 1.07
N ARG A 206 -26.43 5.78 0.23
CA ARG A 206 -26.73 7.12 -0.31
C ARG A 206 -27.03 8.11 0.80
N GLN A 207 -27.84 7.71 1.78
CA GLN A 207 -28.20 8.56 2.92
C GLN A 207 -26.96 8.91 3.77
N GLN A 208 -26.11 7.94 4.08
CA GLN A 208 -24.88 8.15 4.86
C GLN A 208 -23.84 9.00 4.13
N LEU A 209 -23.65 8.78 2.83
CA LEU A 209 -22.72 9.56 2.00
C LEU A 209 -23.18 11.01 1.84
N ASN A 210 -24.46 11.23 1.52
CA ASN A 210 -25.02 12.58 1.43
C ASN A 210 -24.95 13.33 2.77
N LEU A 211 -25.23 12.63 3.89
CA LEU A 211 -25.08 13.21 5.23
C LEU A 211 -23.62 13.59 5.52
N GLN A 212 -22.65 12.75 5.13
CA GLN A 212 -21.23 13.01 5.32
C GLN A 212 -20.74 14.22 4.51
N PHE A 213 -21.20 14.36 3.26
CA PHE A 213 -20.76 15.42 2.36
C PHE A 213 -21.62 16.69 2.43
N GLY A 214 -22.73 16.66 3.19
CA GLY A 214 -23.67 17.78 3.26
C GLY A 214 -24.41 18.04 1.93
N THR A 215 -24.55 17.01 1.08
CA THR A 215 -25.17 17.12 -0.25
C THR A 215 -26.59 16.54 -0.27
N ARG A 216 -27.41 16.93 -1.25
CA ARG A 216 -28.74 16.34 -1.47
C ARG A 216 -28.66 15.04 -2.28
N ASP A 217 -27.76 15.02 -3.26
CA ASP A 217 -27.47 13.90 -4.13
C ASP A 217 -25.97 13.87 -4.44
N LEU A 218 -25.50 12.81 -5.10
CA LEU A 218 -24.09 12.59 -5.42
C LEU A 218 -23.76 12.90 -6.89
N ASN A 219 -24.62 13.65 -7.61
CA ASN A 219 -24.37 14.00 -9.01
C ASN A 219 -23.12 14.86 -9.17
N GLY A 220 -22.88 15.79 -8.25
CA GLY A 220 -21.68 16.65 -8.27
C GLY A 220 -20.35 15.89 -8.15
N PHE A 221 -20.38 14.68 -7.60
CA PHE A 221 -19.22 13.78 -7.52
C PHE A 221 -19.13 12.81 -8.70
N GLY A 222 -20.14 12.79 -9.59
CA GLY A 222 -20.18 11.91 -10.76
C GLY A 222 -20.39 10.43 -10.45
N VAL A 223 -20.90 10.08 -9.26
CA VAL A 223 -21.04 8.70 -8.77
C VAL A 223 -22.50 8.25 -8.57
N GLU A 224 -23.48 9.12 -8.82
CA GLU A 224 -24.90 8.84 -8.54
C GLU A 224 -25.40 7.54 -9.19
N GLN A 225 -24.90 7.21 -10.38
CA GLN A 225 -25.28 6.01 -11.14
C GLN A 225 -24.44 4.77 -10.81
N ALA A 226 -23.35 4.90 -10.03
CA ALA A 226 -22.43 3.81 -9.70
C ALA A 226 -22.95 2.98 -8.51
N HIS A 227 -24.10 2.33 -8.70
CA HIS A 227 -24.83 1.66 -7.63
C HIS A 227 -24.02 0.57 -6.90
N LEU A 228 -23.18 -0.21 -7.61
CA LEU A 228 -22.39 -1.27 -6.97
C LEU A 228 -21.29 -0.65 -6.10
N ALA A 229 -20.60 0.36 -6.62
CA ALA A 229 -19.55 1.02 -5.86
C ALA A 229 -20.10 1.81 -4.66
N LEU A 230 -21.26 2.44 -4.79
CA LEU A 230 -21.92 3.14 -3.69
C LEU A 230 -22.27 2.20 -2.52
N ARG A 231 -22.67 0.96 -2.79
CA ARG A 231 -22.90 -0.05 -1.74
C ARG A 231 -21.64 -0.35 -0.94
N ALA A 232 -20.52 -0.57 -1.64
CA ALA A 232 -19.23 -0.75 -1.00
C ALA A 232 -18.81 0.49 -0.19
N ALA A 233 -19.00 1.69 -0.75
CA ALA A 233 -18.72 2.96 -0.09
C ALA A 233 -19.54 3.17 1.19
N GLY A 234 -20.82 2.78 1.17
CA GLY A 234 -21.72 2.87 2.31
C GLY A 234 -21.26 1.99 3.47
N CYS A 235 -20.91 0.73 3.21
CA CYS A 235 -20.34 -0.17 4.22
C CYS A 235 -19.03 0.40 4.79
N LEU A 236 -18.14 0.86 3.91
CA LEU A 236 -16.86 1.45 4.29
C LEU A 236 -17.04 2.66 5.22
N LEU A 237 -17.93 3.59 4.87
CA LEU A 237 -18.18 4.79 5.67
C LEU A 237 -18.80 4.45 7.03
N GLN A 238 -19.73 3.50 7.09
CA GLN A 238 -20.32 3.03 8.35
C GLN A 238 -19.23 2.43 9.26
N TYR A 239 -18.33 1.61 8.71
CA TYR A 239 -17.22 1.03 9.46
C TYR A 239 -16.28 2.10 10.02
N VAL A 240 -15.94 3.12 9.22
CA VAL A 240 -15.07 4.21 9.68
C VAL A 240 -15.74 5.04 10.78
N LYS A 241 -17.05 5.29 10.67
CA LYS A 241 -17.81 5.99 11.73
C LYS A 241 -17.82 5.19 13.04
N ASP A 242 -18.01 3.88 13.00
CA ASP A 242 -18.00 3.05 14.22
C ASP A 242 -16.60 2.90 14.82
N THR A 243 -15.55 2.83 13.99
CA THR A 243 -14.17 2.71 14.49
C THR A 243 -13.64 4.01 15.09
N GLN A 244 -13.93 5.17 14.49
CA GLN A 244 -13.44 6.46 14.99
C GLN A 244 -14.36 7.10 16.03
N ARG A 245 -15.68 6.90 15.93
CA ARG A 245 -16.72 7.47 16.83
C ARG A 245 -16.69 8.99 16.97
N THR A 246 -16.13 9.68 15.98
CA THR A 246 -16.04 11.14 15.89
C THR A 246 -16.48 11.61 14.50
N SER A 247 -16.67 12.92 14.34
CA SER A 247 -16.87 13.51 13.01
C SER A 247 -15.62 13.33 12.15
N LEU A 248 -15.81 13.15 10.84
CA LEU A 248 -14.73 12.90 9.87
C LEU A 248 -14.64 14.04 8.84
N PRO A 249 -14.37 15.30 9.23
CA PRO A 249 -14.51 16.46 8.35
C PRO A 249 -13.52 16.49 7.18
N HIS A 250 -12.41 15.74 7.26
CA HIS A 250 -11.44 15.61 6.18
C HIS A 250 -11.92 14.71 5.03
N ILE A 251 -12.94 13.88 5.26
CA ILE A 251 -13.60 13.07 4.22
C ILE A 251 -14.72 13.90 3.60
N ARG A 252 -14.37 14.72 2.61
CA ARG A 252 -15.23 15.76 2.03
C ARG A 252 -15.69 15.49 0.60
N SER A 253 -15.07 14.53 -0.07
CA SER A 253 -15.27 14.28 -1.49
C SER A 253 -15.08 12.80 -1.79
N LEU A 254 -15.67 12.40 -2.92
CA LEU A 254 -15.67 11.05 -3.45
C LEU A 254 -15.44 11.16 -4.95
N SER A 255 -14.64 10.25 -5.52
CA SER A 255 -14.42 10.22 -6.96
C SER A 255 -14.46 8.81 -7.51
N MET A 256 -15.04 8.66 -8.69
CA MET A 256 -15.03 7.42 -9.46
C MET A 256 -13.73 7.29 -10.24
N GLU A 257 -13.07 6.14 -10.13
CA GLU A 257 -11.96 5.74 -10.97
C GLU A 257 -12.55 4.90 -12.12
N ARG A 258 -12.53 5.45 -13.34
CA ARG A 258 -13.00 4.74 -14.53
C ARG A 258 -11.81 4.07 -15.19
N GLN A 259 -12.01 2.83 -15.63
CA GLN A 259 -10.96 2.05 -16.28
C GLN A 259 -10.34 2.79 -17.48
N GLN A 260 -11.16 3.50 -18.25
CA GLN A 260 -10.74 4.23 -19.45
C GLN A 260 -9.82 5.44 -19.18
N ASP A 261 -9.80 5.97 -17.95
CA ASP A 261 -9.03 7.18 -17.61
C ASP A 261 -7.55 6.86 -17.34
N SER A 262 -7.21 5.58 -17.22
CA SER A 262 -5.87 5.09 -16.89
C SER A 262 -5.41 3.97 -17.82
N VAL A 263 -4.09 3.77 -17.90
CA VAL A 263 -3.53 2.58 -18.56
C VAL A 263 -3.71 1.39 -17.63
N ILE A 264 -4.51 0.41 -18.06
CA ILE A 264 -4.85 -0.76 -17.26
C ILE A 264 -3.67 -1.72 -17.26
N MET A 265 -3.28 -2.16 -16.08
CA MET A 265 -2.26 -3.19 -15.86
C MET A 265 -2.86 -4.27 -14.99
N ASP A 266 -2.83 -5.50 -15.50
CA ASP A 266 -3.27 -6.66 -14.73
C ASP A 266 -2.31 -6.97 -13.55
N ALA A 267 -2.74 -7.93 -12.74
CA ALA A 267 -2.01 -8.40 -11.57
C ALA A 267 -0.58 -8.87 -11.91
N ALA A 268 -0.46 -9.68 -12.97
CA ALA A 268 0.79 -10.23 -13.45
C ALA A 268 1.74 -9.13 -13.92
N THR A 269 1.25 -8.13 -14.66
CA THR A 269 1.99 -6.97 -15.15
C THR A 269 2.60 -6.17 -14.03
N ARG A 270 1.83 -5.83 -13.01
CA ARG A 270 2.34 -5.05 -11.86
C ARG A 270 3.48 -5.77 -11.15
N ARG A 271 3.36 -7.10 -11.02
CA ARG A 271 4.36 -7.96 -10.39
C ARG A 271 5.60 -8.12 -11.26
N ASN A 272 5.44 -8.38 -12.56
CA ASN A 272 6.52 -8.64 -13.51
C ASN A 272 7.32 -7.38 -13.86
N LEU A 273 6.69 -6.20 -13.81
CA LEU A 273 7.37 -4.92 -13.97
C LEU A 273 8.02 -4.41 -12.67
N GLU A 274 7.84 -5.12 -11.55
CA GLU A 274 8.46 -4.82 -10.26
C GLU A 274 8.32 -3.34 -9.85
N ILE A 275 7.10 -2.80 -9.99
CA ILE A 275 6.83 -1.35 -9.88
C ILE A 275 7.21 -0.83 -8.48
N THR A 276 6.67 -1.44 -7.43
CA THR A 276 6.92 -1.07 -6.02
C THR A 276 7.38 -2.25 -5.17
N GLN A 277 7.25 -3.48 -5.68
CA GLN A 277 7.62 -4.72 -5.01
C GLN A 277 8.32 -5.64 -6.02
N ASN A 278 9.43 -6.23 -5.62
CA ASN A 278 10.16 -7.20 -6.44
C ASN A 278 9.51 -8.60 -6.37
N LEU A 279 9.94 -9.51 -7.24
CA LEU A 279 9.36 -10.86 -7.33
C LEU A 279 9.50 -11.70 -6.05
N ALA A 280 10.50 -11.39 -5.21
CA ALA A 280 10.74 -12.02 -3.91
C ALA A 280 9.93 -11.37 -2.76
N GLY A 281 9.20 -10.29 -3.04
CA GLY A 281 8.34 -9.60 -2.08
C GLY A 281 8.99 -8.41 -1.35
N GLY A 282 10.27 -8.11 -1.60
CA GLY A 282 10.97 -6.95 -1.05
C GLY A 282 10.75 -5.66 -1.86
N THR A 283 11.30 -4.54 -1.38
CA THR A 283 11.22 -3.22 -2.04
C THR A 283 12.47 -2.85 -2.84
N ASP A 284 13.55 -3.61 -2.68
CA ASP A 284 14.83 -3.37 -3.35
C ASP A 284 14.74 -3.66 -4.85
N ASN A 285 15.51 -2.91 -5.65
CA ASN A 285 15.59 -3.07 -7.11
C ASN A 285 14.22 -3.00 -7.81
N THR A 286 13.36 -2.11 -7.34
CA THR A 286 12.06 -1.81 -7.97
C THR A 286 12.11 -0.50 -8.75
N LEU A 287 11.14 -0.27 -9.64
CA LEU A 287 11.04 1.02 -10.35
C LEU A 287 10.92 2.18 -9.35
N ALA A 288 10.10 2.02 -8.32
CA ALA A 288 9.94 3.01 -7.26
C ALA A 288 11.25 3.24 -6.49
N ALA A 289 12.06 2.21 -6.21
CA ALA A 289 13.34 2.40 -5.50
C ALA A 289 14.33 3.30 -6.28
N VAL A 290 14.28 3.27 -7.62
CA VAL A 290 15.13 4.11 -8.48
C VAL A 290 14.57 5.52 -8.64
N LEU A 291 13.25 5.66 -8.79
CA LEU A 291 12.60 6.94 -9.06
C LEU A 291 12.26 7.74 -7.79
N ASP A 292 12.08 7.10 -6.65
CA ASP A 292 11.65 7.76 -5.41
C ASP A 292 12.85 8.34 -4.63
N LYS A 293 13.19 9.59 -4.94
CA LYS A 293 14.04 10.48 -4.14
C LYS A 293 13.25 11.65 -3.55
N THR A 294 11.93 11.51 -3.46
CA THR A 294 11.06 12.51 -2.83
C THR A 294 11.50 12.77 -1.40
N VAL A 295 11.39 14.04 -1.00
CA VAL A 295 11.88 14.51 0.29
C VAL A 295 10.80 14.50 1.38
N THR A 296 9.52 14.39 0.99
CA THR A 296 8.39 14.27 1.91
C THR A 296 7.76 12.87 1.85
N PRO A 297 7.23 12.34 2.98
CA PRO A 297 6.48 11.08 2.96
C PRO A 297 5.25 11.10 2.05
N MET A 298 4.51 12.21 2.02
CA MET A 298 3.33 12.39 1.17
C MET A 298 3.67 12.40 -0.33
N GLY A 299 4.80 12.99 -0.72
CA GLY A 299 5.35 12.92 -2.08
C GLY A 299 5.69 11.48 -2.49
N SER A 300 6.38 10.73 -1.64
CA SER A 300 6.70 9.30 -1.89
C SER A 300 5.44 8.46 -2.13
N ARG A 301 4.42 8.62 -1.27
CA ARG A 301 3.14 7.93 -1.43
C ARG A 301 2.45 8.33 -2.74
N MET A 302 2.48 9.61 -3.09
CA MET A 302 1.89 10.11 -4.35
C MET A 302 2.59 9.57 -5.60
N LEU A 303 3.92 9.54 -5.63
CA LEU A 303 4.69 8.98 -6.75
C LEU A 303 4.32 7.51 -6.98
N LYS A 304 4.26 6.70 -5.92
CA LYS A 304 3.89 5.28 -6.02
C LYS A 304 2.47 5.10 -6.56
N ARG A 305 1.53 5.99 -6.22
CA ARG A 305 0.20 6.00 -6.81
C ARG A 305 0.23 6.31 -8.30
N TRP A 306 1.01 7.30 -8.73
CA TRP A 306 1.16 7.62 -10.15
C TRP A 306 1.74 6.44 -10.93
N LEU A 307 2.80 5.80 -10.42
CA LEU A 307 3.41 4.61 -11.03
C LEU A 307 2.41 3.46 -11.21
N HIS A 308 1.47 3.31 -10.27
CA HIS A 308 0.44 2.29 -10.33
C HIS A 308 -0.82 2.69 -11.11
N MET A 309 -0.95 3.97 -11.50
CA MET A 309 -2.09 4.49 -12.24
C MET A 309 -1.62 5.52 -13.28
N PRO A 310 -0.96 5.08 -14.37
CA PRO A 310 -0.64 5.96 -15.49
C PRO A 310 -1.93 6.50 -16.09
N LEU A 311 -2.00 7.80 -16.37
CA LEU A 311 -3.20 8.46 -16.89
C LEU A 311 -3.24 8.33 -18.40
N ARG A 312 -4.44 8.52 -18.99
CA ARG A 312 -4.60 8.62 -20.46
C ARG A 312 -4.95 10.02 -20.95
N ASP A 313 -5.14 10.95 -20.01
CA ASP A 313 -5.38 12.36 -20.32
C ASP A 313 -4.10 13.07 -20.75
N VAL A 314 -4.00 13.34 -22.05
CA VAL A 314 -2.82 13.95 -22.68
C VAL A 314 -2.52 15.34 -22.12
N ASP A 315 -3.56 16.13 -21.79
CA ASP A 315 -3.37 17.50 -21.29
C ASP A 315 -2.72 17.50 -19.91
N THR A 316 -3.19 16.61 -19.02
CA THR A 316 -2.56 16.43 -17.69
C THR A 316 -1.12 15.97 -17.83
N ILE A 317 -0.82 15.03 -18.73
CA ILE A 317 0.55 14.53 -18.93
C ILE A 317 1.46 15.62 -19.51
N ALA A 318 0.99 16.41 -20.47
CA ALA A 318 1.75 17.53 -21.04
C ALA A 318 2.09 18.57 -19.97
N ARG A 319 1.12 18.94 -19.11
CA ARG A 319 1.33 19.87 -17.99
C ARG A 319 2.39 19.37 -16.99
N ARG A 320 2.39 18.07 -16.69
CA ARG A 320 3.43 17.46 -15.83
C ARG A 320 4.81 17.54 -16.48
N GLN A 321 4.92 17.22 -17.77
CA GLN A 321 6.18 17.27 -18.50
C GLN A 321 6.74 18.70 -18.59
N GLU A 322 5.88 19.70 -18.81
CA GLU A 322 6.26 21.12 -18.81
C GLU A 322 6.78 21.55 -17.45
N ALA A 323 6.07 21.19 -16.37
CA ALA A 323 6.51 21.46 -15.02
C ALA A 323 7.86 20.81 -14.69
N ILE A 324 8.05 19.55 -15.06
CA ILE A 324 9.32 18.83 -14.87
C ILE A 324 10.46 19.52 -15.62
N ALA A 325 10.23 19.93 -16.88
CA ALA A 325 11.24 20.60 -17.69
C ALA A 325 11.70 21.92 -17.05
N GLU A 326 10.77 22.72 -16.54
CA GLU A 326 11.10 24.00 -15.90
C GLU A 326 11.76 23.83 -14.52
N LEU A 327 11.36 22.81 -13.75
CA LEU A 327 11.91 22.54 -12.42
C LEU A 327 13.34 21.98 -12.44
N GLN A 328 13.88 21.53 -13.58
CA GLN A 328 15.25 21.00 -13.63
C GLN A 328 16.28 22.00 -13.07
N ALA A 329 16.13 23.28 -13.39
CA ALA A 329 17.04 24.34 -12.94
C ALA A 329 16.86 24.74 -11.45
N HIS A 330 15.75 24.34 -10.81
CA HIS A 330 15.38 24.79 -9.46
C HIS A 330 15.27 23.63 -8.45
N SER A 331 15.44 22.38 -8.89
CA SER A 331 15.22 21.19 -8.06
C SER A 331 16.13 21.13 -6.83
N GLU A 332 17.40 21.53 -6.96
CA GLU A 332 18.37 21.56 -5.85
C GLU A 332 18.01 22.58 -4.76
N GLU A 333 17.36 23.69 -5.12
CA GLU A 333 16.94 24.75 -4.19
C GLU A 333 15.60 24.41 -3.52
N LEU A 334 14.67 23.80 -4.26
CA LEU A 334 13.33 23.47 -3.76
C LEU A 334 13.32 22.30 -2.78
N GLN A 335 14.09 21.24 -3.05
CA GLN A 335 14.06 20.01 -2.25
C GLN A 335 14.45 20.21 -0.76
N PRO A 336 15.49 21.00 -0.40
CA PRO A 336 15.79 21.28 1.00
C PRO A 336 14.64 21.94 1.76
N VAL A 337 13.93 22.87 1.12
CA VAL A 337 12.79 23.59 1.71
C VAL A 337 11.57 22.67 1.84
N LEU A 338 11.27 21.89 0.80
CA LEU A 338 10.21 20.88 0.82
C LEU A 338 10.43 19.83 1.91
N ARG A 339 11.67 19.44 2.18
CA ARG A 339 12.01 18.49 3.25
C ARG A 339 11.54 18.96 4.62
N GLN A 340 11.60 20.26 4.89
CA GLN A 340 11.21 20.83 6.19
C GLN A 340 9.69 20.82 6.43
N ILE A 341 8.87 20.70 5.37
CA ILE A 341 7.41 20.58 5.51
C ILE A 341 7.01 19.26 6.17
N GLY A 342 7.72 18.16 5.86
CA GLY A 342 7.40 16.84 6.39
C GLY A 342 6.06 16.27 5.89
N ASP A 343 5.36 15.52 6.74
CA ASP A 343 4.10 14.84 6.40
C ASP A 343 2.86 15.65 6.86
N LEU A 344 2.64 16.79 6.20
CA LEU A 344 1.50 17.66 6.49
C LEU A 344 0.16 16.94 6.26
N GLU A 345 0.06 16.09 5.23
CA GLU A 345 -1.14 15.31 4.90
C GLU A 345 -1.67 14.52 6.10
N ARG A 346 -0.81 13.73 6.76
CA ARG A 346 -1.21 12.91 7.93
C ARG A 346 -1.44 13.73 9.19
N ILE A 347 -0.70 14.83 9.36
CA ILE A 347 -0.94 15.76 10.47
C ILE A 347 -2.36 16.34 10.36
N LEU A 348 -2.80 16.71 9.16
CA LEU A 348 -4.14 17.25 8.93
C LEU A 348 -5.25 16.23 9.17
N ALA A 349 -5.02 14.95 8.89
CA ALA A 349 -5.98 13.91 9.27
C ALA A 349 -6.10 13.77 10.80
N ARG A 350 -4.98 13.85 11.53
CA ARG A 350 -5.03 13.87 13.02
C ARG A 350 -5.67 15.15 13.55
N LEU A 351 -5.46 16.30 12.89
CA LEU A 351 -6.18 17.53 13.20
C LEU A 351 -7.69 17.34 13.05
N ALA A 352 -8.12 16.76 11.92
CA ALA A 352 -9.53 16.49 11.61
C ALA A 352 -10.19 15.54 12.63
N LEU A 353 -9.44 14.56 13.13
CA LEU A 353 -9.89 13.61 14.15
C LEU A 353 -9.74 14.14 15.60
N ARG A 354 -9.20 15.34 15.79
CA ARG A 354 -8.80 15.90 17.10
C ARG A 354 -7.86 14.99 17.91
N THR A 355 -6.97 14.30 17.22
CA THR A 355 -5.93 13.44 17.81
C THR A 355 -4.51 13.95 17.56
N ALA A 356 -4.36 15.12 16.94
CA ALA A 356 -3.05 15.74 16.73
C ALA A 356 -2.37 16.00 18.08
N ARG A 357 -1.07 15.68 18.16
CA ARG A 357 -0.25 15.92 19.34
C ARG A 357 0.39 17.31 19.30
N PRO A 358 0.90 17.84 20.42
CA PRO A 358 1.59 19.13 20.41
C PRO A 358 2.71 19.25 19.37
N ARG A 359 3.49 18.17 19.18
CA ARG A 359 4.54 18.10 18.15
C ARG A 359 4.00 18.07 16.71
N ASP A 360 2.77 17.62 16.48
CA ASP A 360 2.12 17.73 15.17
C ASP A 360 1.85 19.20 14.83
N LEU A 361 1.31 19.96 15.77
CA LEU A 361 1.05 21.39 15.57
C LEU A 361 2.34 22.20 15.45
N ALA A 362 3.40 21.82 16.18
CA ALA A 362 4.73 22.43 16.00
C ALA A 362 5.33 22.15 14.60
N ARG A 363 5.17 20.92 14.08
CA ARG A 363 5.57 20.59 12.70
C ARG A 363 4.71 21.31 11.65
N MET A 364 3.41 21.45 11.89
CA MET A 364 2.52 22.23 11.03
C MET A 364 2.94 23.71 10.99
N ARG A 365 3.24 24.30 12.16
CA ARG A 365 3.82 25.65 12.25
C ARG A 365 5.10 25.76 11.43
N HIS A 366 6.00 24.79 11.58
CA HIS A 366 7.26 24.77 10.86
C HIS A 366 7.06 24.67 9.33
N ALA A 367 6.10 23.87 8.88
CA ALA A 367 5.72 23.79 7.47
C ALA A 367 5.20 25.15 6.95
N PHE A 368 4.35 25.86 7.70
CA PHE A 368 3.87 27.19 7.31
C PHE A 368 4.98 28.24 7.21
N GLN A 369 6.05 28.11 8.01
CA GLN A 369 7.21 28.98 7.93
C GLN A 369 7.98 28.82 6.60
N GLN A 370 7.86 27.68 5.92
CA GLN A 370 8.54 27.42 4.64
C GLN A 370 7.75 27.93 3.42
N LEU A 371 6.44 28.16 3.56
CA LEU A 371 5.58 28.56 2.44
C LEU A 371 5.98 29.88 1.78
N PRO A 372 6.41 30.94 2.51
CA PRO A 372 6.89 32.17 1.88
C PRO A 372 8.13 31.95 1.00
N GLU A 373 9.08 31.13 1.46
CA GLU A 373 10.30 30.81 0.72
C GLU A 373 9.98 30.01 -0.54
N LEU A 374 9.12 28.98 -0.45
CA LEU A 374 8.64 28.24 -1.63
C LEU A 374 7.91 29.15 -2.62
N ASN A 375 7.05 30.05 -2.14
CA ASN A 375 6.36 31.00 -2.99
C ASN A 375 7.31 31.96 -3.71
N ALA A 376 8.44 32.32 -3.11
CA ALA A 376 9.47 33.15 -3.73
C ALA A 376 10.24 32.37 -4.79
N LEU A 377 10.67 31.13 -4.49
CA LEU A 377 11.38 30.27 -5.45
C LEU A 377 10.53 29.96 -6.69
N LEU A 378 9.23 29.73 -6.50
CA LEU A 378 8.28 29.45 -7.58
C LEU A 378 7.77 30.71 -8.30
N GLN A 379 8.21 31.91 -7.93
CA GLN A 379 7.74 33.14 -8.55
C GLN A 379 8.26 33.34 -9.97
N ALA A 380 9.47 32.84 -10.26
CA ALA A 380 10.10 32.97 -11.58
C ALA A 380 9.58 31.95 -12.61
N VAL A 381 8.80 30.97 -12.16
CA VAL A 381 8.33 29.81 -12.92
C VAL A 381 6.99 30.13 -13.62
N ASN A 382 6.84 29.71 -14.88
CA ASN A 382 5.72 30.08 -15.75
C ASN A 382 4.84 28.89 -16.19
N ALA A 383 5.23 27.64 -15.94
CA ALA A 383 4.44 26.48 -16.31
C ALA A 383 3.07 26.53 -15.63
N PRO A 384 1.95 26.32 -16.37
CA PRO A 384 0.60 26.46 -15.84
C PRO A 384 0.33 25.62 -14.58
N GLN A 385 0.85 24.38 -14.56
CA GLN A 385 0.72 23.50 -13.41
C GLN A 385 1.41 24.07 -12.17
N LEU A 386 2.61 24.64 -12.31
CA LEU A 386 3.37 25.20 -11.20
C LEU A 386 2.74 26.48 -10.67
N THR A 387 2.19 27.33 -11.56
CA THR A 387 1.39 28.49 -11.14
C THR A 387 0.14 28.07 -10.36
N GLN A 388 -0.55 27.01 -10.81
CA GLN A 388 -1.71 26.46 -10.10
C GLN A 388 -1.30 25.90 -8.73
N LEU A 389 -0.24 25.09 -8.65
CA LEU A 389 0.26 24.52 -7.39
C LEU A 389 0.69 25.61 -6.41
N ARG A 390 1.36 26.66 -6.89
CA ARG A 390 1.71 27.84 -6.08
C ARG A 390 0.48 28.54 -5.51
N SER A 391 -0.59 28.70 -6.30
CA SER A 391 -1.84 29.26 -5.79
C SER A 391 -2.52 28.35 -4.76
N GLN A 392 -2.44 27.03 -4.94
CA GLN A 392 -3.10 26.05 -4.07
C GLN A 392 -2.37 25.80 -2.75
N MET A 393 -1.04 25.93 -2.72
CA MET A 393 -0.25 25.75 -1.49
C MET A 393 -0.55 26.82 -0.43
N GLY A 394 -0.98 28.02 -0.84
CA GLY A 394 -1.30 29.12 0.08
C GLY A 394 -0.10 29.62 0.88
N GLU A 395 -0.38 30.40 1.94
CA GLU A 395 0.63 30.97 2.86
C GLU A 395 0.24 30.80 4.33
N PHE A 396 -1.06 30.85 4.66
CA PHE A 396 -1.60 30.64 6.01
C PHE A 396 -0.93 31.48 7.11
N SER A 397 -0.56 32.74 6.81
CA SER A 397 0.13 33.64 7.75
C SER A 397 -0.57 33.79 9.09
N GLU A 398 -1.90 33.93 9.10
CA GLU A 398 -2.71 34.02 10.32
C GLU A 398 -2.61 32.75 11.19
N LEU A 399 -2.61 31.56 10.56
CA LEU A 399 -2.50 30.29 11.28
C LEU A 399 -1.06 30.05 11.76
N ARG A 400 -0.06 30.49 10.98
CA ARG A 400 1.34 30.48 11.39
C ARG A 400 1.53 31.31 12.65
N GLU A 401 1.08 32.56 12.65
CA GLU A 401 1.17 33.48 13.78
C GLU A 401 0.40 32.96 15.00
N LEU A 402 -0.79 32.36 14.79
CA LEU A 402 -1.53 31.70 15.87
C LEU A 402 -0.68 30.61 16.55
N LEU A 403 -0.05 29.72 15.78
CA LEU A 403 0.73 28.61 16.32
C LEU A 403 2.07 29.07 16.92
N GLU A 404 2.68 30.12 16.38
CA GLU A 404 3.88 30.77 16.94
C GLU A 404 3.60 31.40 18.31
N ASN A 405 2.46 32.06 18.45
CA ASN A 405 2.06 32.67 19.72
C ASN A 405 1.48 31.65 20.72
N ALA A 406 0.85 30.58 20.25
CA ALA A 406 0.13 29.63 21.12
C ALA A 406 1.00 28.50 21.66
N ILE A 407 1.99 28.00 20.91
CA ILE A 407 2.72 26.77 21.24
C ILE A 407 4.20 27.09 21.42
N ILE A 408 4.83 26.56 22.47
CA ILE A 408 6.28 26.71 22.67
C ILE A 408 7.08 26.13 21.49
N GLU A 409 8.36 26.49 21.38
CA GLU A 409 9.21 26.05 20.27
C GLU A 409 9.30 24.52 20.19
N SER A 410 9.60 23.88 21.32
CA SER A 410 9.76 22.42 21.44
C SER A 410 8.78 21.84 22.46
N PRO A 411 7.52 21.57 22.08
CA PRO A 411 6.52 21.07 23.01
C PRO A 411 6.76 19.60 23.41
N PRO A 412 6.26 19.17 24.58
CA PRO A 412 6.27 17.77 24.99
C PRO A 412 5.44 16.89 24.04
N VAL A 413 5.61 15.58 24.16
CA VAL A 413 4.92 14.61 23.27
C VAL A 413 3.42 14.61 23.50
N LEU A 414 2.97 14.80 24.74
CA LEU A 414 1.57 14.71 25.14
C LEU A 414 1.14 15.97 25.89
N VAL A 415 -0.10 16.41 25.65
CA VAL A 415 -0.71 17.55 26.36
C VAL A 415 -1.08 17.23 27.81
N ARG A 416 -1.17 15.94 28.18
CA ARG A 416 -1.58 15.53 29.54
C ARG A 416 -0.68 16.08 30.64
N ASP A 417 0.61 16.25 30.35
CA ASP A 417 1.61 16.64 31.35
C ASP A 417 1.80 18.17 31.41
N GLY A 418 1.09 18.93 30.57
CA GLY A 418 1.20 20.39 30.47
C GLY A 418 2.49 20.87 29.82
N GLY A 419 2.71 22.18 29.78
CA GLY A 419 3.92 22.79 29.21
C GLY A 419 3.94 22.82 27.68
N VAL A 420 2.76 22.93 27.06
CA VAL A 420 2.56 23.04 25.61
C VAL A 420 2.32 24.49 25.22
N ILE A 421 1.41 25.17 25.93
CA ILE A 421 0.97 26.53 25.59
C ILE A 421 2.06 27.53 25.97
N ALA A 422 2.38 28.45 25.07
CA ALA A 422 3.44 29.43 25.27
C ALA A 422 3.07 30.49 26.33
N PRO A 423 4.07 31.02 27.07
CA PRO A 423 3.86 32.18 27.93
C PRO A 423 3.35 33.38 27.12
N GLY A 424 2.44 34.17 27.69
CA GLY A 424 1.86 35.36 27.05
C GLY A 424 0.67 35.07 26.13
N TYR A 425 0.37 33.81 25.81
CA TYR A 425 -0.82 33.46 25.02
C TYR A 425 -2.12 33.69 25.79
N ASN A 426 -2.12 33.38 27.08
CA ASN A 426 -3.27 33.53 27.96
C ASN A 426 -2.83 34.02 29.35
N ALA A 427 -3.29 35.21 29.73
CA ALA A 427 -2.90 35.85 30.99
C ALA A 427 -3.30 35.04 32.24
N GLU A 428 -4.47 34.39 32.22
CA GLU A 428 -4.93 33.57 33.34
C GLU A 428 -4.04 32.33 33.52
N LEU A 429 -3.63 31.68 32.42
CA LEU A 429 -2.70 30.56 32.48
C LEU A 429 -1.34 30.98 33.06
N ASP A 430 -0.85 32.15 32.68
CA ASP A 430 0.41 32.69 33.19
C ASP A 430 0.32 33.00 34.69
N GLU A 431 -0.80 33.54 35.18
CA GLU A 431 -1.05 33.74 36.61
C GLU A 431 -1.02 32.41 37.39
N TRP A 432 -1.70 31.38 36.88
CA TRP A 432 -1.71 30.05 37.51
C TRP A 432 -0.32 29.39 37.50
N ARG A 433 0.46 29.56 36.43
CA ARG A 433 1.85 29.07 36.33
C ARG A 433 2.78 29.81 37.28
N ALA A 434 2.71 31.14 37.35
CA ALA A 434 3.51 31.93 38.28
C ALA A 434 3.26 31.54 39.74
N LEU A 435 2.01 31.24 40.10
CA LEU A 435 1.67 30.71 41.43
C LEU A 435 2.28 29.32 41.71
N ALA A 436 2.45 28.49 40.68
CA ALA A 436 3.06 27.18 40.79
C ALA A 436 4.61 27.24 40.79
N ASP A 437 5.20 28.16 40.03
CA ASP A 437 6.66 28.33 39.90
C ASP A 437 7.26 29.05 41.11
N GLY A 438 6.51 29.96 41.75
CA GLY A 438 6.89 30.57 43.03
C GLY A 438 7.05 29.57 44.19
N ALA A 439 6.75 28.28 43.96
CA ALA A 439 6.94 27.18 44.90
C ALA A 439 8.39 26.86 45.19
N SER A 440 9.28 26.82 44.21
CA SER A 440 10.70 26.52 44.48
C SER A 440 11.31 27.57 45.42
N ASP A 441 11.11 28.85 45.11
CA ASP A 441 11.68 29.95 45.89
C ASP A 441 11.12 30.04 47.31
N TYR A 442 9.85 29.70 47.49
CA TYR A 442 9.25 29.64 48.82
C TYR A 442 9.78 28.44 49.62
N LEU A 443 9.90 27.26 48.99
CA LEU A 443 10.37 26.04 49.63
C LEU A 443 11.85 26.14 50.04
N ASP A 444 12.69 26.76 49.21
CA ASP A 444 14.11 26.99 49.53
C ASP A 444 14.27 27.94 50.72
N ARG A 445 13.48 29.03 50.74
CA ARG A 445 13.44 29.95 51.89
C ARG A 445 12.93 29.27 53.15
N LEU A 446 11.91 28.42 53.03
CA LEU A 446 11.38 27.63 54.15
C LEU A 446 12.42 26.65 54.68
N GLU A 447 13.15 25.95 53.80
CA GLU A 447 14.22 25.03 54.18
C GLU A 447 15.31 25.75 54.97
N ILE A 448 15.83 26.86 54.45
CA ILE A 448 16.88 27.64 55.13
C ILE A 448 16.38 28.14 56.50
N ARG A 449 15.18 28.71 56.54
CA ARG A 449 14.57 29.27 57.75
C ARG A 449 14.40 28.21 58.84
N GLU A 450 13.84 27.06 58.51
CA GLU A 450 13.61 26.00 59.51
C GLU A 450 14.92 25.29 59.90
N ARG A 451 15.88 25.16 58.98
CA ARG A 451 17.22 24.62 59.26
C ARG A 451 17.98 25.49 60.27
N GLU A 452 17.97 26.82 60.09
CA GLU A 452 18.62 27.77 60.99
C GLU A 452 17.91 27.84 62.35
N LYS A 453 16.58 27.86 62.35
CA LYS A 453 15.76 27.95 63.56
C LYS A 453 15.88 26.73 64.48
N LEU A 454 16.01 25.53 63.91
CA LEU A 454 16.13 24.29 64.68
C LEU A 454 17.58 23.83 64.89
N GLY A 455 18.55 24.42 64.18
CA GLY A 455 19.95 23.99 64.23
C GLY A 455 20.17 22.58 63.68
N LEU A 456 19.30 22.10 62.78
CA LEU A 456 19.32 20.75 62.23
C LEU A 456 19.85 20.76 60.80
N ASP A 457 21.15 20.53 60.64
CA ASP A 457 21.86 20.53 59.36
C ASP A 457 21.30 19.53 58.32
N THR A 458 20.69 18.43 58.75
CA THR A 458 20.09 17.43 57.85
C THR A 458 18.67 17.75 57.36
N LEU A 459 18.09 18.87 57.79
CA LEU A 459 16.72 19.26 57.43
C LEU A 459 16.64 19.60 55.93
N LYS A 460 15.71 18.93 55.23
CA LYS A 460 15.40 19.19 53.82
C LYS A 460 13.91 19.26 53.57
N VAL A 461 13.47 20.17 52.72
CA VAL A 461 12.10 20.19 52.22
C VAL A 461 12.06 19.37 50.93
N GLY A 462 11.07 18.49 50.80
CA GLY A 462 10.92 17.63 49.63
C GLY A 462 9.47 17.37 49.27
N PHE A 463 9.26 16.76 48.11
CA PHE A 463 7.95 16.35 47.63
C PHE A 463 7.92 14.86 47.30
N ASN A 464 6.82 14.19 47.63
CA ASN A 464 6.53 12.82 47.23
C ASN A 464 5.11 12.75 46.68
N ALA A 465 4.90 12.05 45.57
CA ALA A 465 3.60 11.97 44.91
C ALA A 465 2.48 11.40 45.80
N ILE A 466 2.80 10.50 46.75
CA ILE A 466 1.82 9.86 47.65
C ILE A 466 1.58 10.72 48.89
N HIS A 467 2.66 11.28 49.46
CA HIS A 467 2.65 11.99 50.74
C HIS A 467 2.89 13.48 50.61
N GLY A 468 2.69 14.10 49.45
CA GLY A 468 2.86 15.55 49.22
C GLY A 468 4.21 16.12 49.64
N TYR A 469 4.22 17.40 49.99
CA TYR A 469 5.38 18.11 50.53
C TYR A 469 5.69 17.64 51.96
N TYR A 470 6.95 17.63 52.34
CA TYR A 470 7.38 17.25 53.68
C TYR A 470 8.69 17.91 54.07
N ILE A 471 8.92 17.98 55.37
CA ILE A 471 10.20 18.33 55.98
C ILE A 471 10.85 17.03 56.46
N GLN A 472 12.01 16.69 55.91
CA GLN A 472 12.76 15.48 56.22
C GLN A 472 13.91 15.81 57.16
N VAL A 473 14.05 15.02 58.23
CA VAL A 473 15.16 15.10 59.19
C VAL A 473 15.76 13.71 59.37
N SER A 474 17.08 13.62 59.61
CA SER A 474 17.72 12.34 59.90
C SER A 474 17.15 11.71 61.17
N ARG A 475 17.14 10.37 61.24
CA ARG A 475 16.61 9.64 62.41
C ARG A 475 17.38 9.93 63.70
N GLY A 476 18.67 10.26 63.60
CA GLY A 476 19.47 10.67 64.75
C GLY A 476 19.03 12.02 65.33
N GLN A 477 18.43 12.89 64.52
CA GLN A 477 18.00 14.23 64.90
C GLN A 477 16.47 14.36 65.05
N SER A 478 15.69 13.31 64.77
CA SER A 478 14.23 13.37 64.78
C SER A 478 13.65 13.67 66.16
N HIS A 479 14.34 13.30 67.24
CA HIS A 479 13.96 13.60 68.62
C HIS A 479 14.06 15.09 68.99
N LEU A 480 14.77 15.89 68.20
CA LEU A 480 14.92 17.35 68.38
C LEU A 480 13.83 18.15 67.66
N VAL A 481 12.99 17.47 66.86
CA VAL A 481 11.92 18.11 66.08
C VAL A 481 10.77 18.52 67.02
N PRO A 482 10.27 19.77 66.93
CA PRO A 482 9.19 20.25 67.80
C PRO A 482 7.89 19.46 67.66
N ILE A 483 7.08 19.42 68.73
CA ILE A 483 5.80 18.68 68.78
C ILE A 483 4.77 19.17 67.75
N HIS A 484 4.84 20.43 67.31
CA HIS A 484 3.91 20.98 66.31
C HIS A 484 4.19 20.51 64.87
N TYR A 485 5.28 19.77 64.63
CA TYR A 485 5.55 19.11 63.37
C TYR A 485 4.81 17.78 63.34
N VAL A 486 3.78 17.68 62.52
CA VAL A 486 2.96 16.47 62.42
C VAL A 486 3.69 15.44 61.59
N ARG A 487 3.98 14.27 62.15
CA ARG A 487 4.70 13.21 61.45
C ARG A 487 3.85 12.63 60.32
N ARG A 488 4.38 12.64 59.09
CA ARG A 488 3.70 12.19 57.87
C ARG A 488 4.18 10.81 57.40
N GLN A 489 5.48 10.53 57.50
CA GLN A 489 6.06 9.24 57.07
C GLN A 489 7.35 8.92 57.84
N THR A 490 7.53 7.65 58.24
CA THR A 490 8.76 7.16 58.87
C THR A 490 9.55 6.30 57.89
N LEU A 491 10.82 6.64 57.64
CA LEU A 491 11.75 5.88 56.80
C LEU A 491 12.84 5.22 57.65
N LYS A 492 13.63 4.33 57.05
CA LYS A 492 14.70 3.60 57.74
C LYS A 492 15.70 4.54 58.45
N ASN A 493 16.11 5.61 57.76
CA ASN A 493 17.16 6.55 58.20
C ASN A 493 16.68 8.00 58.38
N ALA A 494 15.39 8.28 58.16
CA ALA A 494 14.85 9.65 58.22
C ALA A 494 13.39 9.64 58.66
N GLU A 495 12.93 10.76 59.21
CA GLU A 495 11.53 11.03 59.52
C GLU A 495 11.03 12.23 58.73
N ARG A 496 9.81 12.14 58.21
CA ARG A 496 9.17 13.18 57.40
C ARG A 496 7.99 13.77 58.15
N TYR A 497 7.91 15.09 58.16
CA TYR A 497 6.93 15.88 58.88
C TYR A 497 6.21 16.86 57.96
N ILE A 498 5.06 17.37 58.41
CA ILE A 498 4.33 18.46 57.80
C ILE A 498 4.00 19.51 58.87
N ILE A 499 4.02 20.78 58.47
CA ILE A 499 3.59 21.91 59.31
C ILE A 499 2.38 22.58 58.66
N PRO A 500 1.49 23.24 59.42
CA PRO A 500 0.28 23.88 58.87
C PRO A 500 0.58 24.85 57.71
N GLU A 501 1.63 25.66 57.84
CA GLU A 501 2.07 26.62 56.80
C GLU A 501 2.41 25.91 55.47
N LEU A 502 3.18 24.81 55.55
CA LEU A 502 3.55 24.02 54.37
C LEU A 502 2.35 23.25 53.79
N LYS A 503 1.35 22.90 54.62
CA LYS A 503 0.13 22.24 54.16
C LYS A 503 -0.78 23.20 53.40
N GLU A 504 -0.96 24.43 53.90
CA GLU A 504 -1.70 25.48 53.18
C GLU A 504 -1.02 25.80 51.85
N TYR A 505 0.32 25.85 51.85
CA TYR A 505 1.09 26.04 50.63
C TYR A 505 0.94 24.88 49.63
N GLU A 506 0.99 23.62 50.12
CA GLU A 506 0.74 22.41 49.32
C GLU A 506 -0.62 22.48 48.61
N ASP A 507 -1.68 22.80 49.35
CA ASP A 507 -3.04 22.83 48.81
C ASP A 507 -3.18 23.93 47.76
N LYS A 508 -2.56 25.09 47.97
CA LYS A 508 -2.54 26.19 46.99
C LYS A 508 -1.79 25.80 45.71
N VAL A 509 -0.59 25.22 45.81
CA VAL A 509 0.23 24.83 44.65
C VAL A 509 -0.44 23.71 43.86
N LEU A 510 -0.97 22.68 44.52
CA LEU A 510 -1.63 21.56 43.85
C LEU A 510 -2.91 22.02 43.14
N THR A 511 -3.70 22.91 43.76
CA THR A 511 -4.88 23.49 43.14
C THR A 511 -4.52 24.34 41.92
N SER A 512 -3.50 25.20 42.03
CA SER A 512 -3.02 26.01 40.91
C SER A 512 -2.50 25.16 39.76
N LYS A 513 -1.70 24.10 40.03
CA LYS A 513 -1.24 23.16 39.00
C LYS A 513 -2.40 22.43 38.31
N GLY A 514 -3.40 22.00 39.08
CA GLY A 514 -4.60 21.36 38.53
C GLY A 514 -5.40 22.31 37.62
N LYS A 515 -5.61 23.55 38.06
CA LYS A 515 -6.29 24.59 37.27
C LYS A 515 -5.51 24.98 36.01
N ALA A 516 -4.20 25.20 36.13
CA ALA A 516 -3.32 25.48 34.99
C ALA A 516 -3.42 24.38 33.94
N LEU A 517 -3.34 23.10 34.36
CA LEU A 517 -3.40 21.97 33.44
C LEU A 517 -4.77 21.82 32.77
N ALA A 518 -5.87 22.07 33.51
CA ALA A 518 -7.22 22.04 32.94
C ALA A 518 -7.44 23.17 31.93
N LEU A 519 -6.99 24.39 32.25
CA LEU A 519 -7.05 25.55 31.35
C LEU A 519 -6.18 25.33 30.11
N GLU A 520 -4.97 24.81 30.29
CA GLU A 520 -4.05 24.51 29.19
C GLU A 520 -4.65 23.48 28.21
N LYS A 521 -5.33 22.44 28.71
CA LYS A 521 -6.07 21.49 27.86
C LYS A 521 -7.22 22.17 27.12
N GLY A 522 -7.98 23.03 27.79
CA GLY A 522 -9.06 23.79 27.16
C GLY A 522 -8.57 24.71 26.04
N LEU A 523 -7.46 25.42 26.25
CA LEU A 523 -6.82 26.27 25.23
C LEU A 523 -6.28 25.43 24.07
N TYR A 524 -5.70 24.26 24.35
CA TYR A 524 -5.27 23.34 23.31
C TYR A 524 -6.46 22.84 22.47
N ASP A 525 -7.59 22.53 23.11
CA ASP A 525 -8.82 22.14 22.42
C ASP A 525 -9.37 23.27 21.53
N GLU A 526 -9.28 24.52 22.00
CA GLU A 526 -9.67 25.72 21.24
C GLU A 526 -8.81 25.90 19.97
N LEU A 527 -7.54 25.49 19.97
CA LEU A 527 -6.72 25.53 18.76
C LEU A 527 -7.31 24.66 17.64
N PHE A 528 -7.92 23.52 17.95
CA PHE A 528 -8.63 22.73 16.93
C PHE A 528 -9.81 23.51 16.37
N ASP A 529 -10.58 24.21 17.22
CA ASP A 529 -11.74 25.00 16.78
C ASP A 529 -11.34 26.14 15.85
N ARG A 530 -10.13 26.70 16.03
CA ARG A 530 -9.58 27.76 15.17
C ARG A 530 -8.96 27.22 13.88
N LEU A 531 -8.37 26.03 13.88
CA LEU A 531 -7.69 25.43 12.71
C LEU A 531 -8.66 24.70 11.77
N LEU A 532 -9.64 23.97 12.31
CA LEU A 532 -10.57 23.13 11.55
C LEU A 532 -11.39 23.87 10.47
N PRO A 533 -11.82 25.14 10.65
CA PRO A 533 -12.50 25.89 9.59
C PRO A 533 -11.69 26.02 8.29
N HIS A 534 -10.35 25.93 8.37
CA HIS A 534 -9.44 26.05 7.24
C HIS A 534 -9.00 24.70 6.66
N LEU A 535 -9.55 23.58 7.15
CA LEU A 535 -9.12 22.22 6.79
C LEU A 535 -9.15 21.96 5.27
N GLU A 536 -10.07 22.59 4.53
CA GLU A 536 -10.12 22.51 3.06
C GLU A 536 -8.85 22.98 2.39
N ALA A 537 -8.53 24.25 2.61
CA ALA A 537 -7.37 24.88 2.03
C ALA A 537 -6.09 24.18 2.49
N LEU A 538 -6.05 23.71 3.75
CA LEU A 538 -4.92 22.93 4.26
C LEU A 538 -4.76 21.59 3.54
N GLN A 539 -5.84 20.84 3.28
CA GLN A 539 -5.75 19.58 2.51
C GLN A 539 -5.33 19.82 1.06
N LEU A 540 -5.84 20.89 0.42
CA LEU A 540 -5.42 21.31 -0.92
C LEU A 540 -3.94 21.69 -0.93
N SER A 541 -3.46 22.40 0.10
CA SER A 541 -2.06 22.77 0.25
C SER A 541 -1.16 21.54 0.39
N ALA A 542 -1.52 20.59 1.27
CA ALA A 542 -0.78 19.34 1.42
C ALA A 542 -0.70 18.54 0.11
N ALA A 543 -1.81 18.48 -0.64
CA ALA A 543 -1.83 17.82 -1.95
C ALA A 543 -0.93 18.53 -2.98
N ALA A 544 -0.97 19.86 -3.01
CA ALA A 544 -0.14 20.66 -3.92
C ALA A 544 1.36 20.53 -3.59
N LEU A 545 1.72 20.52 -2.30
CA LEU A 545 3.10 20.33 -1.84
C LEU A 545 3.60 18.91 -2.14
N ALA A 546 2.76 17.90 -1.97
CA ALA A 546 3.09 16.52 -2.34
C ALA A 546 3.30 16.39 -3.86
N GLU A 547 2.46 17.02 -4.68
CA GLU A 547 2.61 17.02 -6.14
C GLU A 547 3.87 17.77 -6.58
N LEU A 548 4.16 18.92 -5.97
CA LEU A 548 5.38 19.68 -6.24
C LEU A 548 6.64 18.87 -5.90
N ASP A 549 6.66 18.13 -4.78
CA ASP A 549 7.74 17.22 -4.42
C ASP A 549 7.90 16.11 -5.47
N VAL A 550 6.82 15.50 -5.95
CA VAL A 550 6.88 14.49 -7.02
C VAL A 550 7.45 15.08 -8.31
N LEU A 551 6.99 16.25 -8.75
CA LEU A 551 7.46 16.89 -9.98
C LEU A 551 8.93 17.32 -9.86
N SER A 552 9.32 17.90 -8.72
CA SER A 552 10.71 18.26 -8.42
C SER A 552 11.62 17.03 -8.38
N ASN A 553 11.16 15.94 -7.76
CA ASN A 553 11.86 14.66 -7.78
C ASN A 553 12.03 14.15 -9.22
N LEU A 554 10.99 14.13 -10.04
CA LEU A 554 11.09 13.64 -11.41
C LEU A 554 11.98 14.53 -12.29
N ALA A 555 12.05 15.84 -12.02
CA ALA A 555 13.01 16.75 -12.66
C ALA A 555 14.46 16.41 -12.28
N GLU A 556 14.73 16.18 -11.00
CA GLU A 556 16.06 15.72 -10.53
C GLU A 556 16.41 14.37 -11.13
N ARG A 557 15.49 13.38 -11.09
CA ARG A 557 15.72 12.06 -11.70
C ARG A 557 16.04 12.19 -13.19
N ALA A 558 15.31 13.05 -13.90
CA ALA A 558 15.52 13.24 -15.32
C ALA A 558 16.91 13.78 -15.65
N TRP A 559 17.40 14.74 -14.86
CA TRP A 559 18.75 15.27 -14.99
C TRP A 559 19.81 14.23 -14.62
N THR A 560 19.74 13.68 -13.41
CA THR A 560 20.76 12.78 -12.84
C THR A 560 20.87 11.45 -13.60
N LEU A 561 19.76 10.93 -14.13
CA LEU A 561 19.74 9.66 -14.88
C LEU A 561 19.77 9.86 -16.41
N ASN A 562 19.94 11.09 -16.87
CA ASN A 562 19.96 11.46 -18.29
C ASN A 562 18.73 10.94 -19.04
N TYR A 563 17.53 11.32 -18.60
CA TYR A 563 16.27 10.96 -19.23
C TYR A 563 15.80 12.06 -20.18
N CYS A 564 15.12 11.66 -21.25
CA CYS A 564 14.58 12.60 -22.24
C CYS A 564 13.07 12.78 -22.07
N ARG A 565 12.54 13.93 -22.51
CA ARG A 565 11.10 14.21 -22.54
C ARG A 565 10.45 13.38 -23.67
N PRO A 566 9.51 12.48 -23.38
CA PRO A 566 8.82 11.73 -24.43
C PRO A 566 7.79 12.61 -25.14
N VAL A 567 7.67 12.45 -26.47
CA VAL A 567 6.65 13.11 -27.28
C VAL A 567 5.43 12.18 -27.38
N LEU A 568 4.26 12.68 -26.98
CA LEU A 568 3.00 11.97 -27.16
C LEU A 568 2.41 12.27 -28.55
N GLN A 569 1.93 11.24 -29.25
CA GLN A 569 1.28 11.39 -30.55
C GLN A 569 -0.12 10.76 -30.54
N GLU A 570 -0.98 11.18 -31.46
CA GLU A 570 -2.35 10.63 -31.57
C GLU A 570 -2.39 9.24 -32.20
N LYS A 571 -1.41 8.90 -33.05
CA LYS A 571 -1.36 7.62 -33.77
C LYS A 571 -0.76 6.52 -32.91
N ALA A 572 -1.35 5.32 -32.95
CA ALA A 572 -0.77 4.15 -32.29
C ALA A 572 0.65 3.85 -32.80
N GLY A 573 1.57 3.57 -31.88
CA GLY A 573 2.96 3.26 -32.18
C GLY A 573 3.90 3.65 -31.04
N ILE A 574 5.06 3.03 -31.00
CA ILE A 574 6.11 3.31 -30.03
C ILE A 574 7.43 3.39 -30.78
N ARG A 575 8.11 4.52 -30.70
CA ARG A 575 9.47 4.71 -31.22
C ARG A 575 10.38 5.11 -30.08
N ILE A 576 11.45 4.35 -29.87
CA ILE A 576 12.45 4.60 -28.85
C ILE A 576 13.82 4.55 -29.52
N THR A 577 14.62 5.59 -29.33
CA THR A 577 16.02 5.65 -29.75
C THR A 577 16.90 5.56 -28.50
N GLY A 578 17.86 4.65 -28.47
CA GLY A 578 18.77 4.49 -27.31
C GLY A 578 18.05 4.17 -26.00
N GLY A 579 17.02 3.33 -26.02
CA GLY A 579 16.23 2.97 -24.83
C GLY A 579 16.99 2.09 -23.85
N ARG A 580 16.84 2.36 -22.55
CA ARG A 580 17.49 1.66 -21.44
C ARG A 580 16.46 1.17 -20.44
N HIS A 581 16.80 0.11 -19.70
CA HIS A 581 15.95 -0.36 -18.62
C HIS A 581 16.26 0.42 -17.32
N PRO A 582 15.30 1.20 -16.76
CA PRO A 582 15.58 2.18 -15.70
C PRO A 582 16.10 1.56 -14.40
N VAL A 583 15.74 0.31 -14.10
CA VAL A 583 16.25 -0.41 -12.91
C VAL A 583 17.57 -1.13 -13.19
N VAL A 584 17.60 -1.97 -14.23
CA VAL A 584 18.77 -2.81 -14.53
C VAL A 584 20.02 -1.96 -14.82
N GLU A 585 19.88 -0.78 -15.45
CA GLU A 585 21.01 0.12 -15.67
C GLU A 585 21.68 0.63 -14.38
N GLN A 586 20.94 0.67 -13.26
CA GLN A 586 21.44 1.15 -11.96
C GLN A 586 22.02 0.02 -11.11
N VAL A 587 21.54 -1.21 -11.32
CA VAL A 587 21.96 -2.39 -10.54
C VAL A 587 23.20 -3.04 -11.17
N LEU A 588 23.34 -2.98 -12.49
CA LEU A 588 24.52 -3.49 -13.17
C LEU A 588 25.77 -2.67 -12.82
N LYS A 589 26.89 -3.38 -12.61
CA LYS A 589 28.21 -2.77 -12.43
C LYS A 589 28.87 -2.40 -13.76
N GLU A 590 28.40 -3.01 -14.85
CA GLU A 590 28.88 -2.79 -16.20
C GLU A 590 27.93 -1.87 -16.98
N PRO A 591 28.40 -1.18 -18.03
CA PRO A 591 27.56 -0.28 -18.82
C PRO A 591 26.37 -1.00 -19.45
N PHE A 592 25.17 -0.45 -19.28
CA PHE A 592 23.96 -0.96 -19.93
C PHE A 592 23.97 -0.62 -21.42
N ILE A 593 23.69 -1.62 -22.27
CA ILE A 593 23.63 -1.44 -23.73
C ILE A 593 22.24 -0.92 -24.13
N ALA A 594 22.20 0.32 -24.62
CA ALA A 594 20.97 0.97 -25.08
C ALA A 594 20.47 0.35 -26.39
N ASN A 595 19.14 0.21 -26.54
CA ASN A 595 18.52 -0.47 -27.68
C ASN A 595 17.35 0.34 -28.28
N PRO A 596 17.21 0.36 -29.62
CA PRO A 596 16.08 0.99 -30.27
C PRO A 596 14.81 0.12 -30.19
N LEU A 597 13.65 0.74 -30.34
CA LEU A 597 12.38 0.05 -30.58
C LEU A 597 11.56 0.83 -31.61
N SER A 598 10.97 0.13 -32.57
CA SER A 598 10.05 0.71 -33.53
C SER A 598 8.84 -0.20 -33.68
N LEU A 599 7.69 0.28 -33.19
CA LEU A 599 6.37 -0.30 -33.34
C LEU A 599 5.44 0.71 -34.02
N SER A 600 4.69 0.23 -35.00
CA SER A 600 3.66 0.98 -35.71
C SER A 600 2.52 0.04 -36.11
N THR A 601 1.44 0.56 -36.70
CA THR A 601 0.36 -0.29 -37.22
C THR A 601 0.83 -1.26 -38.31
N GLN A 602 1.87 -0.89 -39.08
CA GLN A 602 2.53 -1.75 -40.08
C GLN A 602 3.66 -2.61 -39.51
N ARG A 603 4.19 -2.30 -38.32
CA ARG A 603 5.21 -3.08 -37.61
C ARG A 603 4.74 -3.27 -36.19
N ARG A 604 3.69 -4.07 -36.01
CA ARG A 604 2.98 -4.17 -34.73
C ARG A 604 3.45 -5.34 -33.88
N MET A 605 3.99 -6.40 -34.48
CA MET A 605 4.52 -7.54 -33.75
C MET A 605 6.00 -7.75 -34.03
N LEU A 606 6.80 -7.85 -32.98
CA LEU A 606 8.21 -8.24 -33.08
C LEU A 606 8.39 -9.65 -32.54
N ILE A 607 8.84 -10.57 -33.40
CA ILE A 607 9.31 -11.89 -32.96
C ILE A 607 10.77 -11.73 -32.53
N ILE A 608 11.00 -11.85 -31.22
CA ILE A 608 12.30 -11.63 -30.59
C ILE A 608 12.97 -12.98 -30.35
N THR A 609 14.08 -13.22 -31.04
CA THR A 609 14.90 -14.43 -30.89
C THR A 609 16.27 -14.13 -30.29
N GLY A 610 16.98 -15.16 -29.85
CA GLY A 610 18.32 -15.03 -29.28
C GLY A 610 18.56 -15.95 -28.09
N PRO A 611 19.83 -16.09 -27.65
CA PRO A 611 20.18 -16.99 -26.55
C PRO A 611 19.46 -16.68 -25.25
N ASN A 612 19.37 -17.68 -24.37
CA ASN A 612 19.05 -17.46 -22.97
C ASN A 612 20.14 -16.59 -22.36
N MET A 613 19.76 -15.65 -21.47
CA MET A 613 20.63 -14.56 -20.98
C MET A 613 21.01 -13.49 -22.01
N GLY A 614 20.55 -13.58 -23.26
CA GLY A 614 20.83 -12.57 -24.28
C GLY A 614 20.22 -11.19 -23.99
N GLY A 615 19.21 -11.10 -23.12
CA GLY A 615 18.54 -9.85 -22.73
C GLY A 615 17.09 -9.69 -23.23
N LYS A 616 16.47 -10.76 -23.77
CA LYS A 616 15.11 -10.72 -24.36
C LYS A 616 14.06 -10.12 -23.39
N SER A 617 13.95 -10.69 -22.20
CA SER A 617 13.00 -10.24 -21.17
C SER A 617 13.29 -8.81 -20.71
N THR A 618 14.57 -8.43 -20.58
CA THR A 618 14.99 -7.06 -20.24
C THR A 618 14.53 -6.07 -21.31
N TYR A 619 14.72 -6.40 -22.59
CA TYR A 619 14.28 -5.56 -23.71
C TYR A 619 12.75 -5.40 -23.77
N MET A 620 11.99 -6.43 -23.41
CA MET A 620 10.53 -6.30 -23.35
C MET A 620 10.10 -5.43 -22.15
N ARG A 621 10.61 -5.74 -20.96
CA ARG A 621 10.28 -4.99 -19.73
C ARG A 621 10.66 -3.52 -19.85
N GLN A 622 11.80 -3.19 -20.48
CA GLN A 622 12.19 -1.79 -20.68
C GLN A 622 11.15 -1.02 -21.51
N ALA A 623 10.58 -1.63 -22.54
CA ALA A 623 9.59 -0.98 -23.38
C ALA A 623 8.30 -0.68 -22.60
N ALA A 624 7.84 -1.63 -21.78
CA ALA A 624 6.68 -1.42 -20.91
C ALA A 624 6.94 -0.36 -19.83
N LEU A 625 8.13 -0.34 -19.22
CA LEU A 625 8.50 0.66 -18.22
C LEU A 625 8.63 2.06 -18.82
N ILE A 626 9.21 2.20 -20.02
CA ILE A 626 9.27 3.47 -20.75
C ILE A 626 7.86 3.97 -21.07
N ALA A 627 6.98 3.09 -21.54
CA ALA A 627 5.57 3.42 -21.77
C ALA A 627 4.86 3.88 -20.49
N LEU A 628 5.04 3.15 -19.38
CA LEU A 628 4.49 3.49 -18.08
C LEU A 628 4.98 4.87 -17.62
N MET A 629 6.29 5.11 -17.67
CA MET A 629 6.90 6.37 -17.25
C MET A 629 6.43 7.57 -18.09
N ALA A 630 6.26 7.38 -19.40
CA ALA A 630 5.69 8.41 -20.26
C ALA A 630 4.25 8.79 -19.85
N TRP A 631 3.41 7.79 -19.54
CA TRP A 631 2.01 7.97 -19.15
C TRP A 631 1.79 8.35 -17.68
N ILE A 632 2.84 8.51 -16.87
CA ILE A 632 2.75 9.26 -15.60
C ILE A 632 3.20 10.72 -15.75
N GLY A 633 3.75 11.08 -16.92
CA GLY A 633 4.31 12.40 -17.22
C GLY A 633 5.78 12.56 -16.84
N SER A 634 6.46 11.48 -16.49
CA SER A 634 7.91 11.49 -16.26
C SER A 634 8.69 11.55 -17.57
N PHE A 635 9.96 11.93 -17.48
CA PHE A 635 10.92 11.74 -18.56
C PHE A 635 11.36 10.27 -18.59
N VAL A 636 11.86 9.80 -19.72
CA VAL A 636 12.11 8.37 -19.96
C VAL A 636 13.59 8.06 -20.23
N PRO A 637 14.07 6.85 -19.88
CA PRO A 637 15.45 6.41 -20.08
C PRO A 637 15.76 6.12 -21.56
N ALA A 638 15.79 7.14 -22.40
CA ALA A 638 16.09 7.04 -23.82
C ALA A 638 16.83 8.30 -24.32
N GLU A 639 17.34 8.27 -25.55
CA GLU A 639 17.81 9.48 -26.25
C GLU A 639 16.62 10.25 -26.81
N GLU A 640 15.69 9.55 -27.46
CA GLU A 640 14.45 10.10 -28.00
C GLU A 640 13.32 9.08 -27.85
N THR A 641 12.10 9.55 -27.62
CA THR A 641 10.93 8.67 -27.50
C THR A 641 9.67 9.35 -28.05
N VAL A 642 8.92 8.61 -28.87
CA VAL A 642 7.59 8.98 -29.36
C VAL A 642 6.61 7.85 -29.02
N ILE A 643 5.54 8.15 -28.29
CA ILE A 643 4.57 7.16 -27.81
C ILE A 643 3.15 7.58 -28.22
N GLY A 644 2.44 6.65 -28.84
CA GLY A 644 1.01 6.76 -29.16
C GLY A 644 0.10 6.39 -27.99
N PRO A 645 -1.23 6.49 -28.16
CA PRO A 645 -2.21 6.11 -27.15
C PRO A 645 -2.08 4.64 -26.76
N ILE A 646 -2.03 4.38 -25.44
CA ILE A 646 -2.04 3.03 -24.85
C ILE A 646 -3.25 2.93 -23.93
N ASP A 647 -3.99 1.82 -24.01
CA ASP A 647 -5.13 1.53 -23.13
C ASP A 647 -4.79 0.50 -22.04
N ARG A 648 -4.00 -0.51 -22.39
CA ARG A 648 -3.61 -1.62 -21.49
C ARG A 648 -2.16 -2.03 -21.74
N ILE A 649 -1.49 -2.45 -20.67
CA ILE A 649 -0.20 -3.16 -20.75
C ILE A 649 -0.43 -4.55 -20.18
N PHE A 650 -0.11 -5.56 -20.99
CA PHE A 650 -0.15 -6.97 -20.61
C PHE A 650 1.26 -7.52 -20.58
N THR A 651 1.53 -8.36 -19.58
CA THR A 651 2.78 -9.11 -19.53
C THR A 651 2.52 -10.55 -19.20
N ARG A 652 3.10 -11.41 -20.02
CA ARG A 652 3.30 -12.82 -19.74
C ARG A 652 4.81 -13.04 -19.69
N VAL A 653 5.40 -12.87 -18.51
CA VAL A 653 6.81 -13.19 -18.26
C VAL A 653 6.84 -14.40 -17.33
N GLY A 654 7.58 -15.45 -17.72
CA GLY A 654 7.53 -16.82 -17.17
C GLY A 654 7.09 -16.96 -15.71
N ALA A 655 6.18 -17.90 -15.47
CA ALA A 655 5.63 -18.15 -14.13
C ALA A 655 6.67 -18.85 -13.24
N ALA A 656 6.80 -18.39 -12.00
CA ALA A 656 7.34 -19.22 -10.93
C ALA A 656 6.22 -20.16 -10.43
N ASP A 657 6.60 -21.34 -9.93
CA ASP A 657 5.63 -22.31 -9.38
C ASP A 657 4.71 -21.64 -8.36
N ASP A 658 3.41 -21.76 -8.57
CA ASP A 658 2.40 -21.47 -7.56
C ASP A 658 1.83 -22.79 -7.03
N LEU A 659 2.65 -23.49 -6.25
CA LEU A 659 2.27 -24.72 -5.55
C LEU A 659 1.10 -24.49 -4.56
N ALA A 660 0.86 -23.23 -4.14
CA ALA A 660 -0.15 -22.90 -3.14
C ALA A 660 -1.57 -22.86 -3.71
N SER A 661 -1.76 -22.54 -5.00
CA SER A 661 -3.09 -22.54 -5.65
C SER A 661 -3.48 -23.88 -6.29
N GLY A 662 -2.59 -24.88 -6.26
CA GLY A 662 -2.84 -26.21 -6.83
C GLY A 662 -3.01 -26.23 -8.36
N ARG A 663 -2.65 -25.15 -9.06
CA ARG A 663 -2.73 -25.04 -10.52
C ARG A 663 -1.37 -25.35 -11.13
N SER A 664 -1.34 -26.07 -12.26
CA SER A 664 -0.11 -26.30 -13.01
C SER A 664 0.39 -24.98 -13.61
N THR A 665 1.71 -24.83 -13.70
CA THR A 665 2.35 -23.67 -14.35
C THR A 665 1.82 -23.42 -15.76
N PHE A 666 1.56 -24.50 -16.50
CA PHE A 666 0.94 -24.43 -17.82
C PHE A 666 -0.51 -23.92 -17.81
N MET A 667 -1.33 -24.31 -16.82
CA MET A 667 -2.71 -23.82 -16.73
C MET A 667 -2.76 -22.32 -16.39
N VAL A 668 -1.89 -21.86 -15.48
CA VAL A 668 -1.76 -20.42 -15.18
C VAL A 668 -1.34 -19.65 -16.43
N GLU A 669 -0.33 -20.17 -17.15
CA GLU A 669 0.14 -19.61 -18.42
C GLU A 669 -0.97 -19.52 -19.47
N MET A 670 -1.78 -20.57 -19.65
CA MET A 670 -2.90 -20.56 -20.59
C MET A 670 -4.02 -19.63 -20.16
N THR A 671 -4.27 -19.48 -18.85
CA THR A 671 -5.28 -18.54 -18.33
C THR A 671 -4.85 -17.09 -18.56
N GLU A 672 -3.58 -16.75 -18.26
CA GLU A 672 -3.01 -15.43 -18.55
C GLU A 672 -3.05 -15.12 -20.06
N THR A 673 -2.70 -16.10 -20.89
CA THR A 673 -2.75 -15.96 -22.36
C THR A 673 -4.19 -15.74 -22.85
N ALA A 674 -5.14 -16.51 -22.34
CA ALA A 674 -6.55 -16.38 -22.69
C ALA A 674 -7.07 -14.98 -22.33
N ASN A 675 -6.72 -14.45 -21.15
CA ASN A 675 -7.03 -13.08 -20.79
C ASN A 675 -6.51 -12.10 -21.84
N ILE A 676 -5.21 -12.14 -22.14
CA ILE A 676 -4.59 -11.25 -23.14
C ILE A 676 -5.36 -11.30 -24.46
N LEU A 677 -5.68 -12.49 -24.96
CA LEU A 677 -6.37 -12.68 -26.24
C LEU A 677 -7.82 -12.16 -26.23
N HIS A 678 -8.51 -12.21 -25.08
CA HIS A 678 -9.87 -11.71 -24.95
C HIS A 678 -9.96 -10.20 -24.73
N ASN A 679 -8.95 -9.62 -24.11
CA ASN A 679 -9.02 -8.28 -23.51
C ASN A 679 -8.07 -7.25 -24.14
N ALA A 680 -7.11 -7.66 -24.95
CA ALA A 680 -6.23 -6.76 -25.69
C ALA A 680 -6.96 -6.09 -26.86
N THR A 681 -6.53 -4.87 -27.19
CA THR A 681 -7.03 -4.05 -28.29
C THR A 681 -5.88 -3.58 -29.19
N GLU A 682 -6.19 -2.84 -30.25
CA GLU A 682 -5.19 -2.21 -31.14
C GLU A 682 -4.29 -1.20 -30.39
N HIS A 683 -4.74 -0.68 -29.24
CA HIS A 683 -3.99 0.25 -28.39
C HIS A 683 -3.23 -0.44 -27.26
N SER A 684 -3.34 -1.76 -27.14
CA SER A 684 -2.69 -2.49 -26.06
C SER A 684 -1.23 -2.80 -26.39
N LEU A 685 -0.37 -2.69 -25.37
CA LEU A 685 1.01 -3.17 -25.42
C LEU A 685 1.08 -4.55 -24.76
N VAL A 686 1.47 -5.57 -25.52
CA VAL A 686 1.49 -6.97 -25.09
C VAL A 686 2.92 -7.49 -25.08
N LEU A 687 3.36 -8.02 -23.94
CA LEU A 687 4.65 -8.68 -23.79
C LEU A 687 4.42 -10.18 -23.60
N MET A 688 4.84 -10.99 -24.56
CA MET A 688 4.79 -12.45 -24.51
C MET A 688 6.21 -13.00 -24.39
N ASP A 689 6.53 -13.63 -23.27
CA ASP A 689 7.84 -14.25 -23.02
C ASP A 689 7.72 -15.77 -22.94
N GLU A 690 8.24 -16.44 -23.97
CA GLU A 690 8.52 -17.89 -23.96
C GLU A 690 7.30 -18.78 -23.66
N ILE A 691 6.14 -18.43 -24.23
CA ILE A 691 4.91 -19.23 -24.18
C ILE A 691 5.09 -20.62 -24.83
N GLY A 692 4.38 -21.62 -24.31
CA GLY A 692 4.31 -22.99 -24.82
C GLY A 692 5.32 -23.95 -24.18
N ARG A 693 6.10 -23.51 -23.18
CA ARG A 693 7.19 -24.32 -22.61
C ARG A 693 6.76 -25.53 -21.78
N GLY A 694 5.57 -25.49 -21.18
CA GLY A 694 5.12 -26.50 -20.21
C GLY A 694 4.56 -27.78 -20.81
N THR A 695 4.57 -27.96 -22.13
CA THR A 695 3.92 -29.08 -22.83
C THR A 695 4.81 -29.68 -23.94
N SER A 696 4.28 -30.61 -24.74
CA SER A 696 4.99 -31.20 -25.88
C SER A 696 5.48 -30.11 -26.83
N THR A 697 6.65 -30.32 -27.45
CA THR A 697 7.30 -29.28 -28.27
C THR A 697 6.41 -28.76 -29.40
N TYR A 698 5.66 -29.65 -30.05
CA TYR A 698 4.78 -29.29 -31.16
C TYR A 698 3.45 -28.69 -30.68
N ASP A 699 2.88 -29.15 -29.56
CA ASP A 699 1.68 -28.54 -29.00
C ASP A 699 1.97 -27.11 -28.53
N GLY A 700 3.10 -26.93 -27.82
CA GLY A 700 3.56 -25.62 -27.34
C GLY A 700 3.84 -24.66 -28.50
N LEU A 701 4.56 -25.13 -29.53
CA LEU A 701 4.78 -24.36 -30.76
C LEU A 701 3.46 -23.99 -31.45
N SER A 702 2.54 -24.94 -31.60
CA SER A 702 1.25 -24.72 -32.29
C SER A 702 0.40 -23.69 -31.57
N LEU A 703 0.36 -23.74 -30.22
CA LEU A 703 -0.32 -22.73 -29.41
C LEU A 703 0.36 -21.37 -29.53
N ALA A 704 1.68 -21.31 -29.42
CA ALA A 704 2.44 -20.07 -29.58
C ALA A 704 2.18 -19.43 -30.96
N TRP A 705 2.17 -20.25 -32.02
CA TRP A 705 1.86 -19.82 -33.39
C TRP A 705 0.45 -19.25 -33.49
N ALA A 706 -0.57 -19.98 -33.02
CA ALA A 706 -1.96 -19.53 -33.08
C ALA A 706 -2.19 -18.25 -32.25
N CYS A 707 -1.54 -18.12 -31.10
CA CYS A 707 -1.62 -16.91 -30.27
C CYS A 707 -0.97 -15.71 -30.98
N ALA A 708 0.22 -15.90 -31.57
CA ALA A 708 0.89 -14.87 -32.36
C ALA A 708 0.02 -14.44 -33.56
N GLU A 709 -0.60 -15.38 -34.26
CA GLU A 709 -1.51 -15.09 -35.36
C GLU A 709 -2.72 -14.25 -34.92
N SER A 710 -3.37 -14.63 -33.81
CA SER A 710 -4.52 -13.89 -33.29
C SER A 710 -4.14 -12.46 -32.88
N LEU A 711 -3.00 -12.29 -32.20
CA LEU A 711 -2.48 -10.98 -31.80
C LEU A 711 -2.12 -10.12 -33.01
N ALA A 712 -1.51 -10.70 -34.04
CA ALA A 712 -1.11 -9.98 -35.25
C ALA A 712 -2.30 -9.62 -36.15
N ASN A 713 -3.19 -10.56 -36.47
CA ASN A 713 -4.19 -10.39 -37.52
C ASN A 713 -5.55 -9.90 -37.00
N ARG A 714 -6.01 -10.47 -35.88
CA ARG A 714 -7.35 -10.19 -35.34
C ARG A 714 -7.35 -9.01 -34.39
N ILE A 715 -6.47 -9.04 -33.38
CA ILE A 715 -6.43 -8.05 -32.30
C ILE A 715 -5.63 -6.81 -32.72
N LYS A 716 -4.54 -7.03 -33.48
CA LYS A 716 -3.61 -5.99 -33.96
C LYS A 716 -2.96 -5.17 -32.84
N ALA A 717 -2.76 -5.79 -31.67
CA ALA A 717 -2.06 -5.19 -30.55
C ALA A 717 -0.56 -5.00 -30.85
N MET A 718 0.04 -4.00 -30.22
CA MET A 718 1.49 -3.79 -30.23
C MET A 718 2.15 -4.88 -29.38
N THR A 719 2.78 -5.87 -30.03
CA THR A 719 3.23 -7.10 -29.39
C THR A 719 4.74 -7.28 -29.47
N LEU A 720 5.37 -7.50 -28.33
CA LEU A 720 6.74 -8.00 -28.21
C LEU A 720 6.66 -9.49 -27.86
N PHE A 721 7.06 -10.35 -28.79
CA PHE A 721 6.91 -11.80 -28.67
C PHE A 721 8.29 -12.46 -28.62
N ALA A 722 8.82 -12.65 -27.42
CA ALA A 722 10.06 -13.39 -27.22
C ALA A 722 9.80 -14.89 -27.23
N THR A 723 10.60 -15.62 -28.01
CA THR A 723 10.43 -17.06 -28.15
C THR A 723 11.76 -17.79 -28.32
N HIS A 724 11.74 -19.07 -27.97
CA HIS A 724 12.81 -20.02 -28.23
C HIS A 724 12.50 -20.93 -29.44
N TYR A 725 11.26 -20.88 -29.95
CA TYR A 725 10.85 -21.60 -31.14
C TYR A 725 11.35 -20.88 -32.39
N PHE A 726 12.31 -21.49 -33.08
CA PHE A 726 12.89 -20.90 -34.29
C PHE A 726 11.91 -20.91 -35.46
N GLU A 727 10.95 -21.82 -35.46
CA GLU A 727 9.91 -21.98 -36.46
C GLU A 727 9.04 -20.71 -36.60
N LEU A 728 8.85 -19.97 -35.50
CA LEU A 728 8.09 -18.70 -35.50
C LEU A 728 8.81 -17.58 -36.26
N THR A 729 10.10 -17.72 -36.58
CA THR A 729 10.82 -16.76 -37.43
C THR A 729 10.32 -16.73 -38.87
N THR A 730 9.50 -17.70 -39.30
CA THR A 730 8.85 -17.70 -40.61
C THR A 730 7.56 -16.87 -40.65
N LEU A 731 7.08 -16.38 -39.50
CA LEU A 731 5.84 -15.58 -39.43
C LEU A 731 5.87 -14.28 -40.24
N PRO A 732 6.96 -13.50 -40.29
CA PRO A 732 7.03 -12.28 -41.11
C PRO A 732 6.78 -12.51 -42.60
N GLU A 733 7.08 -13.71 -43.12
CA GLU A 733 6.82 -14.06 -44.53
C GLU A 733 5.35 -14.38 -44.78
N LYS A 734 4.62 -14.76 -43.74
CA LYS A 734 3.22 -15.24 -43.82
C LYS A 734 2.20 -14.23 -43.32
N MET A 735 2.59 -13.30 -42.46
CA MET A 735 1.69 -12.40 -41.75
C MET A 735 2.13 -10.95 -41.86
N GLU A 736 1.22 -10.09 -42.31
CA GLU A 736 1.47 -8.66 -42.41
C GLU A 736 1.69 -8.05 -41.02
N GLY A 737 2.72 -7.22 -40.89
CA GLY A 737 3.02 -6.47 -39.68
C GLY A 737 3.72 -7.23 -38.56
N VAL A 738 4.17 -8.44 -38.86
CA VAL A 738 5.10 -9.22 -38.03
C VAL A 738 6.52 -9.03 -38.56
N VAL A 739 7.49 -8.75 -37.68
CA VAL A 739 8.91 -8.57 -38.06
C VAL A 739 9.81 -9.33 -37.10
N ASN A 740 10.88 -9.94 -37.61
CA ASN A 740 11.91 -10.57 -36.78
C ASN A 740 12.90 -9.54 -36.26
N VAL A 741 13.23 -9.67 -34.99
CA VAL A 741 14.41 -9.06 -34.36
C VAL A 741 15.13 -10.12 -33.53
N HIS A 742 16.40 -9.90 -33.25
CA HIS A 742 17.14 -10.78 -32.37
C HIS A 742 18.13 -10.02 -31.51
N LEU A 743 18.50 -10.62 -30.38
CA LEU A 743 19.61 -10.13 -29.56
C LEU A 743 20.89 -10.82 -30.00
N ASP A 744 21.88 -10.00 -30.32
CA ASP A 744 23.13 -10.43 -30.93
C ASP A 744 24.03 -11.17 -29.91
N ALA A 745 24.73 -12.18 -30.43
CA ALA A 745 25.66 -13.01 -29.67
C ALA A 745 26.80 -13.47 -30.57
N VAL A 746 28.02 -13.21 -30.11
CA VAL A 746 29.25 -13.52 -30.85
C VAL A 746 29.90 -14.74 -30.23
N GLU A 747 30.17 -15.74 -31.07
CA GLU A 747 30.97 -16.91 -30.68
C GLU A 747 32.46 -16.61 -30.89
N HIS A 748 33.24 -16.65 -29.82
CA HIS A 748 34.70 -16.62 -29.87
C HIS A 748 35.26 -17.95 -29.35
N GLY A 749 35.61 -18.84 -30.28
CA GLY A 749 36.15 -20.16 -29.97
C GLY A 749 35.14 -21.06 -29.24
N ASP A 750 35.48 -21.46 -28.01
CA ASP A 750 34.63 -22.27 -27.13
C ASP A 750 33.69 -21.40 -26.25
N THR A 751 33.76 -20.06 -26.34
CA THR A 751 33.00 -19.12 -25.48
C THR A 751 32.00 -18.29 -26.28
N ILE A 752 30.90 -17.90 -25.63
CA ILE A 752 29.87 -17.03 -26.19
C ILE A 752 29.87 -15.70 -25.43
N ALA A 753 29.90 -14.59 -26.16
CA ALA A 753 29.74 -13.25 -25.64
C ALA A 753 28.34 -12.72 -26.01
N PHE A 754 27.59 -12.27 -25.03
CA PHE A 754 26.28 -11.65 -25.24
C PHE A 754 26.48 -10.15 -25.45
N MET A 755 26.14 -9.65 -26.65
CA MET A 755 26.32 -8.22 -26.98
C MET A 755 25.19 -7.35 -26.42
N HIS A 756 24.07 -7.97 -26.03
CA HIS A 756 22.85 -7.29 -25.55
C HIS A 756 22.31 -6.22 -26.51
N SER A 757 22.69 -6.28 -27.79
CA SER A 757 22.27 -5.37 -28.84
C SER A 757 21.17 -6.03 -29.69
N VAL A 758 20.08 -5.29 -29.92
CA VAL A 758 18.96 -5.73 -30.75
C VAL A 758 19.27 -5.39 -32.22
N GLN A 759 19.15 -6.41 -33.07
CA GLN A 759 19.37 -6.33 -34.51
C GLN A 759 18.10 -6.77 -35.26
N ASP A 760 17.85 -6.19 -36.43
CA ASP A 760 16.77 -6.63 -37.31
C ASP A 760 17.11 -8.01 -37.93
N GLY A 761 16.07 -8.79 -38.20
CA GLY A 761 16.18 -10.15 -38.73
C GLY A 761 16.18 -11.22 -37.64
N ALA A 762 16.08 -12.49 -38.05
CA ALA A 762 16.16 -13.62 -37.15
C ALA A 762 17.62 -13.93 -36.80
N ALA A 763 17.86 -14.52 -35.62
CA ALA A 763 19.17 -15.04 -35.28
C ALA A 763 19.62 -16.09 -36.31
N SER A 764 20.91 -16.11 -36.67
CA SER A 764 21.42 -17.05 -37.68
C SER A 764 21.37 -18.52 -37.25
N LYS A 765 21.39 -18.79 -35.94
CA LYS A 765 21.31 -20.12 -35.33
C LYS A 765 20.87 -20.05 -33.86
N SER A 766 20.45 -21.18 -33.32
CA SER A 766 20.22 -21.33 -31.87
C SER A 766 21.53 -21.60 -31.14
N TYR A 767 21.80 -20.84 -30.08
CA TYR A 767 23.04 -20.90 -29.30
C TYR A 767 22.94 -21.82 -28.08
N GLY A 768 21.89 -22.66 -27.97
CA GLY A 768 21.67 -23.51 -26.79
C GLY A 768 22.86 -24.39 -26.41
N LEU A 769 23.57 -24.95 -27.42
CA LEU A 769 24.78 -25.75 -27.19
C LEU A 769 25.97 -24.92 -26.68
N ALA A 770 26.10 -23.67 -27.11
CA ALA A 770 27.16 -22.77 -26.64
C ALA A 770 26.91 -22.34 -25.19
N VAL A 771 25.66 -22.04 -24.83
CA VAL A 771 25.26 -21.74 -23.44
C VAL A 771 25.46 -22.96 -22.54
N ALA A 772 25.12 -24.16 -23.00
CA ALA A 772 25.36 -25.40 -22.25
C ALA A 772 26.86 -25.65 -22.02
N ALA A 773 27.70 -25.36 -23.02
CA ALA A 773 29.15 -25.44 -22.87
C ALA A 773 29.67 -24.44 -21.84
N LEU A 774 29.16 -23.20 -21.85
CA LEU A 774 29.51 -22.16 -20.85
C LEU A 774 29.09 -22.55 -19.43
N ALA A 775 27.94 -23.24 -19.28
CA ALA A 775 27.46 -23.77 -18.00
C ALA A 775 28.28 -24.95 -17.47
N GLY A 776 29.28 -25.44 -18.22
CA GLY A 776 30.18 -26.51 -17.80
C GLY A 776 29.76 -27.92 -18.18
N VAL A 777 28.83 -28.08 -19.13
CA VAL A 777 28.45 -29.42 -19.64
C VAL A 777 29.66 -30.09 -20.32
N PRO A 778 29.96 -31.38 -20.05
CA PRO A 778 31.14 -32.04 -20.59
C PRO A 778 31.25 -31.97 -22.12
N LYS A 779 32.47 -31.72 -22.62
CA LYS A 779 32.75 -31.56 -24.05
C LYS A 779 32.27 -32.73 -24.91
N GLU A 780 32.30 -33.96 -24.37
CA GLU A 780 31.81 -35.15 -25.07
C GLU A 780 30.30 -35.13 -25.29
N VAL A 781 29.53 -34.67 -24.30
CA VAL A 781 28.07 -34.50 -24.40
C VAL A 781 27.74 -33.41 -25.40
N ILE A 782 28.43 -32.26 -25.36
CA ILE A 782 28.25 -31.17 -26.34
C ILE A 782 28.57 -31.66 -27.76
N LYS A 783 29.63 -32.45 -27.94
CA LYS A 783 29.99 -33.05 -29.25
C LYS A 783 28.89 -33.97 -29.76
N ARG A 784 28.32 -34.82 -28.89
CA ARG A 784 27.20 -35.71 -29.25
C ARG A 784 25.94 -34.92 -29.59
N ALA A 785 25.61 -33.89 -28.80
CA ALA A 785 24.45 -33.04 -29.03
C ALA A 785 24.58 -32.23 -30.33
N ARG A 786 25.80 -31.76 -30.68
CA ARG A 786 26.08 -31.10 -31.97
C ARG A 786 25.91 -32.06 -33.15
N HIS A 787 26.27 -33.33 -33.01
CA HIS A 787 25.98 -34.35 -34.02
C HIS A 787 24.47 -34.53 -34.22
N LYS A 788 23.71 -34.63 -33.11
CA LYS A 788 22.26 -34.77 -33.20
C LYS A 788 21.57 -33.53 -33.77
N LEU A 789 22.05 -32.34 -33.45
CA LEU A 789 21.55 -31.09 -34.01
C LEU A 789 21.72 -31.06 -35.53
N LYS A 790 22.89 -31.46 -36.05
CA LYS A 790 23.11 -31.58 -37.50
C LYS A 790 22.11 -32.55 -38.14
N GLU A 791 21.86 -33.72 -37.55
CA GLU A 791 20.84 -34.65 -38.07
C GLU A 791 19.47 -33.98 -38.18
N LEU A 792 19.04 -33.27 -37.14
CA LEU A 792 17.76 -32.56 -37.10
C LEU A 792 17.70 -31.42 -38.12
N GLU A 793 18.76 -30.61 -38.27
CA GLU A 793 18.85 -29.55 -39.27
C GLU A 793 18.76 -30.11 -40.70
N THR A 794 19.34 -31.29 -40.95
CA THR A 794 19.26 -31.94 -42.27
C THR A 794 17.84 -32.43 -42.57
N LEU A 795 17.14 -32.97 -41.57
CA LEU A 795 15.73 -33.37 -41.65
C LEU A 795 14.82 -32.16 -41.92
N SER A 796 15.03 -31.04 -41.22
CA SER A 796 14.28 -29.80 -41.41
C SER A 796 14.56 -29.12 -42.76
N GLY A 797 15.79 -29.25 -43.30
CA GLY A 797 16.15 -28.73 -44.63
C GLY A 797 15.59 -29.57 -45.79
N SER A 798 15.40 -30.88 -45.60
CA SER A 798 14.92 -31.78 -46.65
C SER A 798 13.42 -31.64 -46.99
N THR A 799 12.62 -31.09 -46.07
CA THR A 799 11.20 -30.81 -46.28
C THR A 799 10.93 -29.48 -47.00
N ALA A 800 11.92 -28.59 -47.09
CA ALA A 800 11.79 -27.32 -47.82
C ALA A 800 12.17 -27.41 -49.31
N ALA A 801 12.84 -28.49 -49.74
CA ALA A 801 13.45 -28.58 -51.07
C ALA A 801 12.96 -29.75 -51.96
N SER A 802 11.90 -30.47 -51.56
CA SER A 802 11.30 -31.52 -52.39
C SER A 802 9.78 -31.33 -52.58
N THR A 803 9.45 -30.56 -53.63
CA THR A 803 8.41 -30.82 -54.64
C THR A 803 7.02 -31.40 -54.23
N VAL A 804 5.93 -30.72 -54.62
CA VAL A 804 4.98 -31.03 -55.73
C VAL A 804 3.56 -30.59 -55.34
N GLU A 805 2.88 -29.97 -56.29
CA GLU A 805 1.42 -29.98 -56.47
C GLU A 805 0.74 -31.25 -55.93
N GLY A 806 -0.41 -31.08 -55.28
CA GLY A 806 -1.46 -32.09 -55.22
C GLY A 806 -1.05 -33.51 -54.83
N SER A 807 -0.65 -33.74 -53.58
CA SER A 807 -0.95 -35.02 -52.92
C SER A 807 -1.10 -34.83 -51.41
N GLN A 808 -2.27 -35.21 -50.91
CA GLN A 808 -2.60 -35.24 -49.49
C GLN A 808 -1.66 -36.21 -48.78
N LEU A 809 -0.89 -35.71 -47.81
CA LEU A 809 -0.24 -36.53 -46.80
C LEU A 809 -1.29 -36.99 -45.76
N PRO A 810 -1.11 -38.21 -45.21
CA PRO A 810 -2.18 -38.98 -44.60
C PRO A 810 -2.63 -38.39 -43.27
N LEU A 811 -3.94 -38.20 -43.18
CA LEU A 811 -4.70 -37.90 -41.98
C LEU A 811 -4.43 -38.96 -40.90
N LEU A 812 -4.28 -38.51 -39.66
CA LEU A 812 -4.56 -39.21 -38.40
C LEU A 812 -5.04 -40.67 -38.58
N VAL A 813 -4.17 -41.63 -38.27
CA VAL A 813 -4.62 -43.00 -37.97
C VAL A 813 -5.38 -42.90 -36.65
N ALA A 814 -6.69 -42.71 -36.74
CA ALA A 814 -7.58 -43.09 -35.66
C ALA A 814 -7.45 -44.61 -35.53
N GLU A 815 -7.05 -45.10 -34.36
CA GLU A 815 -7.14 -46.53 -34.07
C GLU A 815 -8.60 -46.95 -34.26
N THR A 816 -8.86 -47.73 -35.30
CA THR A 816 -10.16 -48.30 -35.60
C THR A 816 -10.58 -49.20 -34.45
N SER A 817 -11.79 -49.01 -33.92
CA SER A 817 -12.33 -49.88 -32.87
C SER A 817 -12.27 -51.34 -33.36
N PRO A 818 -11.83 -52.31 -32.53
CA PRO A 818 -11.77 -53.73 -32.92
C PRO A 818 -13.10 -54.28 -33.43
N ALA A 819 -14.22 -53.69 -33.01
CA ALA A 819 -15.55 -54.02 -33.51
C ALA A 819 -15.76 -53.60 -34.98
N VAL A 820 -15.20 -52.46 -35.41
CA VAL A 820 -15.32 -51.95 -36.79
C VAL A 820 -14.49 -52.80 -37.74
N GLU A 821 -13.27 -53.15 -37.37
CA GLU A 821 -12.42 -54.07 -38.16
C GLU A 821 -13.06 -55.46 -38.31
N ALA A 822 -13.65 -55.98 -37.23
CA ALA A 822 -14.35 -57.26 -37.27
C ALA A 822 -15.61 -57.23 -38.15
N LEU A 823 -16.24 -56.06 -38.29
CA LEU A 823 -17.44 -55.86 -39.12
C LEU A 823 -17.08 -55.71 -40.60
N GLU A 824 -15.98 -55.02 -40.92
CA GLU A 824 -15.46 -54.89 -42.29
C GLU A 824 -14.97 -56.22 -42.87
N ALA A 825 -14.44 -57.11 -42.02
CA ALA A 825 -14.00 -58.44 -42.44
C ALA A 825 -15.15 -59.46 -42.60
N LEU A 826 -16.40 -59.08 -42.28
CA LEU A 826 -17.54 -59.98 -42.27
C LEU A 826 -18.36 -59.87 -43.57
N ASP A 827 -18.52 -60.97 -44.29
CA ASP A 827 -19.40 -61.05 -45.47
C ASP A 827 -20.79 -61.58 -45.08
N PRO A 828 -21.84 -60.73 -45.03
CA PRO A 828 -23.16 -61.11 -44.57
C PRO A 828 -23.86 -62.15 -45.47
N ASP A 829 -23.51 -62.22 -46.75
CA ASP A 829 -24.17 -63.12 -47.71
C ASP A 829 -23.69 -64.58 -47.56
N THR A 830 -22.60 -64.79 -46.81
CA THR A 830 -22.03 -66.11 -46.56
C THR A 830 -22.45 -66.72 -45.21
N LEU A 831 -23.18 -65.97 -44.39
CA LEU A 831 -23.54 -66.37 -43.04
C LEU A 831 -24.89 -67.08 -42.97
N THR A 832 -24.94 -68.18 -42.22
CA THR A 832 -26.23 -68.77 -41.83
C THR A 832 -26.92 -67.91 -40.76
N PRO A 833 -28.27 -67.97 -40.63
CA PRO A 833 -29.00 -67.16 -39.64
C PRO A 833 -28.49 -67.32 -38.19
N ARG A 834 -27.99 -68.50 -37.83
CA ARG A 834 -27.40 -68.76 -36.51
C ARG A 834 -26.05 -68.07 -36.32
N GLN A 835 -25.19 -68.10 -37.34
CA GLN A 835 -23.87 -67.46 -37.29
C GLN A 835 -24.00 -65.93 -37.28
N ALA A 836 -24.98 -65.38 -38.01
CA ALA A 836 -25.28 -63.95 -37.96
C ALA A 836 -25.66 -63.50 -36.54
N LEU A 837 -26.49 -64.29 -35.83
CA LEU A 837 -26.87 -64.00 -34.44
C LEU A 837 -25.67 -64.10 -33.47
N GLU A 838 -24.80 -65.09 -33.63
CA GLU A 838 -23.56 -65.22 -32.84
C GLU A 838 -22.61 -64.03 -33.05
N TRP A 839 -22.49 -63.52 -34.28
CA TRP A 839 -21.70 -62.34 -34.58
C TRP A 839 -22.24 -61.07 -33.92
N ILE A 840 -23.56 -60.92 -33.78
CA ILE A 840 -24.16 -59.79 -33.05
C ILE A 840 -23.73 -59.79 -31.58
N TYR A 841 -23.74 -60.95 -30.91
CA TYR A 841 -23.26 -61.05 -29.53
C TYR A 841 -21.77 -60.79 -29.41
N ARG A 842 -20.98 -61.24 -30.39
CA ARG A 842 -19.53 -61.03 -30.42
C ARG A 842 -19.15 -59.57 -30.65
N LEU A 843 -19.82 -58.86 -31.55
CA LEU A 843 -19.60 -57.44 -31.78
C LEU A 843 -19.94 -56.61 -30.53
N LYS A 844 -20.98 -56.98 -29.79
CA LYS A 844 -21.33 -56.33 -28.51
C LYS A 844 -20.27 -56.52 -27.41
N THR A 845 -19.39 -57.51 -27.52
CA THR A 845 -18.25 -57.68 -26.60
C THR A 845 -16.99 -56.94 -27.03
N LEU A 846 -16.94 -56.42 -28.26
CA LEU A 846 -15.79 -55.70 -28.86
C LEU A 846 -15.98 -54.17 -28.90
N VAL A 847 -17.20 -53.71 -28.63
CA VAL A 847 -17.59 -52.32 -28.36
C VAL A 847 -17.66 -52.13 -26.86
#